data_AF-A0A960MTD9-F1
#
_entry.id   AF-A0A960MTD9-F1
#
_cell.length_a   1.000
_cell.length_b   1.000
_cell.length_c   1.000
_cell.angle_alpha   90.00
_cell.angle_beta   90.00
_cell.angle_gamma   90.00
#
_symmetry.space_group_name_H-M   'P 1'
#
loop_
_entity.id
_entity.type
_entity.pdbx_description
1 polymer ?
#
loop_
_entity_poly.entity_id
_entity_poly.type
_entity_poly.pdbx_seq_one_letter_code
_entity_poly.pdbx_strand_id
1 'polypeptide(L)'
;MNARQLEVDALEPRVLFSGAPVEGPDQDSSADSAPSPEDQPQVDADAQAAMDASVADAAASAEATKALADSVTPSEPAEQSVTLVDTSGDTPSLNQETLDMIAQVATQRWIESGVDASQLAALSSISYQIADLPATQLGTASGWVITIDVNAWGQGWFVDATPNDNSEFEIAVSDTLFKTNQGAASEGIDLLSVILHEQGHVLGLRDALSPAETDNVMYQGFGPGQRRLPSAGQATGAIPGSYNEAELATFTPTIFTDGGSGTGSLRDAIIAANSAATDDIITLAAGTYTLSLAGTNEENGATGDLDIRNNGTLIIQGAGMTQTIIDAAMLDRVFDIFDGATVEFRDLTIQGGFLDYSHGAGMYARFGSTVTLTNVAITDNLVQTPNTANVDRHGGGIWSNQATITGSNVEITNNTAQKFGAGRNAVGGGMWISGDSTIDLTDVTITGNTAREGGGFYVSAGNFGGSQMTLTNAVINNNTGVVRGGGFDNAGIDSEITINGGTISSNFAQNEHGGGFYNYGTVNLNGVVISDNEAQDLDTGDTKRDDSVGGGFFNTTGTVVMTGGSITGNKAYGTGGGFYNRVGTVTLIGTAGDVIEIENNKAGAHDGLGDSRDGGGFYNTETGTVDLTYVTFTNNNVRFATAGDANTVTGLGAGFR
;
A
#
# COMPACT_ATOMS: atom_id res chain seq x y z
N MET A 1 -30.17 -53.72 -38.12
CA MET A 1 -30.91 -53.08 -39.24
C MET A 1 -31.02 -51.60 -38.91
N ASN A 2 -30.68 -50.74 -39.88
CA ASN A 2 -31.06 -49.33 -40.13
C ASN A 2 -31.35 -48.33 -38.97
N ALA A 3 -31.00 -47.03 -39.05
CA ALA A 3 -30.09 -46.27 -39.91
C ALA A 3 -30.03 -44.76 -39.50
N ARG A 4 -28.84 -44.13 -39.61
CA ARG A 4 -28.57 -42.66 -39.77
C ARG A 4 -28.93 -41.73 -38.58
N GLN A 5 -28.32 -40.55 -38.39
CA GLN A 5 -27.52 -39.65 -39.26
C GLN A 5 -26.47 -38.89 -38.39
N LEU A 6 -25.16 -38.83 -38.74
CA LEU A 6 -24.39 -37.67 -39.27
C LEU A 6 -24.67 -36.31 -38.58
N GLU A 7 -23.70 -35.45 -38.26
CA GLU A 7 -22.38 -35.20 -38.91
C GLU A 7 -21.34 -34.60 -37.93
N VAL A 8 -20.04 -34.55 -38.31
CA VAL A 8 -18.91 -34.02 -37.51
C VAL A 8 -17.95 -33.24 -38.40
N ASP A 9 -17.57 -32.03 -38.00
CA ASP A 9 -16.50 -31.19 -38.54
C ASP A 9 -15.72 -30.57 -37.36
N ALA A 10 -14.44 -30.20 -37.43
CA ALA A 10 -13.30 -30.67 -38.23
C ALA A 10 -12.03 -30.18 -37.51
N LEU A 11 -10.94 -30.97 -37.51
CA LEU A 11 -9.68 -30.66 -36.80
C LEU A 11 -8.47 -31.06 -37.67
N GLU A 12 -7.28 -30.51 -37.33
CA GLU A 12 -5.95 -30.80 -37.90
C GLU A 12 -5.69 -30.24 -39.34
N PRO A 13 -4.42 -30.09 -39.81
CA PRO A 13 -3.18 -30.62 -39.22
C PRO A 13 -1.94 -29.70 -39.11
N ARG A 14 -1.02 -30.11 -38.24
CA ARG A 14 0.42 -29.76 -38.27
C ARG A 14 1.13 -30.35 -39.50
N VAL A 15 2.25 -29.74 -39.93
CA VAL A 15 3.22 -30.33 -40.88
C VAL A 15 4.66 -30.17 -40.37
N LEU A 16 5.50 -31.17 -40.63
CA LEU A 16 6.91 -31.25 -40.23
C LEU A 16 7.80 -31.77 -41.37
N PHE A 17 9.07 -31.34 -41.35
CA PHE A 17 10.28 -31.87 -42.02
C PHE A 17 10.50 -31.74 -43.54
N SER A 18 11.44 -30.84 -43.90
CA SER A 18 12.67 -31.07 -44.71
C SER A 18 13.49 -29.75 -44.77
N GLY A 19 14.81 -29.69 -45.06
CA GLY A 19 15.86 -30.70 -45.24
C GLY A 19 17.22 -30.01 -45.51
N ALA A 20 18.38 -30.66 -45.25
CA ALA A 20 19.73 -30.09 -45.47
C ALA A 20 20.38 -30.58 -46.78
N PRO A 21 21.45 -29.92 -47.32
CA PRO A 21 22.82 -30.23 -46.85
C PRO A 21 23.79 -29.02 -46.77
N VAL A 22 25.05 -29.33 -46.44
CA VAL A 22 26.16 -28.42 -46.07
C VAL A 22 27.20 -28.29 -47.18
N GLU A 23 27.70 -27.07 -47.45
CA GLU A 23 29.06 -26.80 -47.96
C GLU A 23 29.59 -25.43 -47.44
N GLY A 24 30.91 -25.26 -47.45
CA GLY A 24 31.68 -24.02 -47.24
C GLY A 24 33.14 -24.32 -47.62
N PRO A 25 34.16 -23.50 -47.29
CA PRO A 25 34.19 -22.07 -46.92
C PRO A 25 34.83 -21.21 -48.05
N ASP A 26 35.00 -19.89 -47.89
CA ASP A 26 36.28 -19.22 -48.25
C ASP A 26 36.42 -17.73 -47.84
N GLN A 27 37.68 -17.30 -47.88
CA GLN A 27 38.39 -16.16 -47.30
C GLN A 27 38.24 -14.77 -47.96
N ASP A 28 38.50 -13.73 -47.14
CA ASP A 28 39.32 -12.52 -47.39
C ASP A 28 38.80 -11.25 -48.10
N SER A 29 39.38 -10.13 -47.64
CA SER A 29 39.66 -8.84 -48.30
C SER A 29 38.69 -7.64 -48.18
N SER A 30 39.06 -6.72 -47.27
CA SER A 30 39.16 -5.25 -47.42
C SER A 30 38.24 -4.48 -48.38
N ALA A 31 37.60 -3.40 -47.90
CA ALA A 31 38.11 -2.03 -48.10
C ALA A 31 37.24 -0.91 -47.46
N ASP A 32 37.96 0.06 -46.93
CA ASP A 32 37.61 1.44 -46.54
C ASP A 32 36.49 2.16 -47.36
N SER A 33 35.57 2.83 -46.65
CA SER A 33 34.76 3.97 -47.14
C SER A 33 34.21 4.78 -45.95
N ALA A 34 34.46 6.09 -45.93
CA ALA A 34 34.02 7.02 -44.88
C ALA A 34 32.48 7.30 -44.90
N PRO A 35 31.87 7.74 -43.78
CA PRO A 35 30.41 7.80 -43.63
C PRO A 35 29.75 9.04 -44.27
N SER A 36 28.50 8.89 -44.68
CA SER A 36 27.57 10.00 -44.98
C SER A 36 26.78 10.40 -43.73
N PRO A 37 26.48 11.70 -43.52
CA PRO A 37 25.61 12.16 -42.45
C PRO A 37 24.14 12.11 -42.88
N GLU A 38 23.27 11.53 -42.04
CA GLU A 38 21.86 11.88 -41.78
C GLU A 38 21.15 10.67 -41.17
N ASP A 39 21.06 10.64 -39.84
CA ASP A 39 20.03 9.93 -39.08
C ASP A 39 19.86 10.69 -37.75
N GLN A 40 18.95 11.67 -37.73
CA GLN A 40 18.38 12.13 -36.46
C GLN A 40 17.26 11.15 -36.08
N PRO A 41 17.11 10.79 -34.79
CA PRO A 41 16.05 9.88 -34.38
C PRO A 41 14.69 10.50 -34.70
N GLN A 42 13.97 9.87 -35.63
CA GLN A 42 12.62 10.25 -35.99
C GLN A 42 11.70 9.83 -34.84
N VAL A 43 11.39 10.77 -33.96
CA VAL A 43 10.40 10.58 -32.89
C VAL A 43 9.08 10.15 -33.54
N ASP A 44 8.49 9.07 -33.03
CA ASP A 44 7.24 8.53 -33.58
C ASP A 44 6.15 9.61 -33.59
N ALA A 45 5.74 10.02 -34.78
CA ALA A 45 4.71 11.04 -34.96
C ALA A 45 3.38 10.60 -34.34
N ASP A 46 3.14 9.29 -34.28
CA ASP A 46 1.97 8.69 -33.65
C ASP A 46 2.03 8.76 -32.11
N ALA A 47 3.23 8.68 -31.52
CA ALA A 47 3.42 8.84 -30.07
C ALA A 47 3.25 10.30 -29.66
N GLN A 48 3.80 11.26 -30.41
CA GLN A 48 3.56 12.68 -30.17
C GLN A 48 2.09 13.04 -30.42
N ALA A 49 1.44 12.51 -31.45
CA ALA A 49 0.02 12.75 -31.70
C ALA A 49 -0.89 12.16 -30.61
N ALA A 50 -0.55 11.00 -30.03
CA ALA A 50 -1.26 10.44 -28.88
C ALA A 50 -1.09 11.30 -27.62
N MET A 51 0.11 11.86 -27.40
CA MET A 51 0.42 12.74 -26.27
C MET A 51 -0.23 14.13 -26.44
N ASP A 52 -0.23 14.69 -27.64
CA ASP A 52 -0.92 15.94 -27.98
C ASP A 52 -2.45 15.76 -27.86
N ALA A 53 -2.98 14.58 -28.22
CA ALA A 53 -4.39 14.25 -28.06
C ALA A 53 -4.78 14.10 -26.58
N SER A 54 -3.98 13.44 -25.73
CA SER A 54 -4.28 13.32 -24.30
C SER A 54 -4.15 14.66 -23.56
N VAL A 55 -3.20 15.52 -23.96
CA VAL A 55 -3.10 16.89 -23.45
C VAL A 55 -4.30 17.75 -23.91
N ALA A 56 -4.78 17.57 -25.14
CA ALA A 56 -5.98 18.26 -25.62
C ALA A 56 -7.26 17.79 -24.91
N ASP A 57 -7.39 16.49 -24.62
CA ASP A 57 -8.53 15.92 -23.89
C ASP A 57 -8.52 16.34 -22.41
N ALA A 58 -7.35 16.36 -21.77
CA ALA A 58 -7.16 16.90 -20.42
C ALA A 58 -7.48 18.42 -20.35
N ALA A 59 -7.08 19.20 -21.36
CA ALA A 59 -7.41 20.62 -21.45
C ALA A 59 -8.92 20.85 -21.67
N ALA A 60 -9.56 20.05 -22.53
CA ALA A 60 -11.00 20.11 -22.77
C ALA A 60 -11.80 19.68 -21.53
N SER A 61 -11.33 18.67 -20.80
CA SER A 61 -11.90 18.25 -19.51
C SER A 61 -11.77 19.36 -18.46
N ALA A 62 -10.59 19.98 -18.30
CA ALA A 62 -10.41 21.11 -17.40
C ALA A 62 -11.27 22.33 -17.76
N GLU A 63 -11.42 22.65 -19.05
CA GLU A 63 -12.26 23.75 -19.53
C GLU A 63 -13.76 23.44 -19.36
N ALA A 64 -14.18 22.17 -19.51
CA ALA A 64 -15.53 21.70 -19.21
C ALA A 64 -15.84 21.75 -17.70
N THR A 65 -14.94 21.22 -16.85
CA THR A 65 -15.05 21.28 -15.38
C THR A 65 -15.15 22.74 -14.91
N LYS A 66 -14.34 23.64 -15.49
CA LYS A 66 -14.42 25.07 -15.21
C LYS A 66 -15.74 25.69 -15.69
N ALA A 67 -16.24 25.35 -16.88
CA ALA A 67 -17.51 25.87 -17.38
C ALA A 67 -18.72 25.34 -16.57
N LEU A 68 -18.64 24.12 -16.03
CA LEU A 68 -19.59 23.58 -15.07
C LEU A 68 -19.50 24.34 -13.73
N ALA A 69 -18.31 24.52 -13.16
CA ALA A 69 -18.10 25.29 -11.94
C ALA A 69 -18.62 26.74 -12.05
N ASP A 70 -18.25 27.47 -13.11
CA ASP A 70 -18.73 28.82 -13.40
C ASP A 70 -20.28 28.87 -13.50
N SER A 71 -20.94 27.78 -13.93
CA SER A 71 -22.41 27.71 -14.03
C SER A 71 -23.14 27.41 -12.72
N VAL A 72 -22.40 27.02 -11.67
CA VAL A 72 -22.90 26.81 -10.30
C VAL A 72 -22.63 28.05 -9.41
N THR A 73 -21.76 28.98 -9.82
CA THR A 73 -21.53 30.23 -9.06
C THR A 73 -22.73 31.18 -9.11
N PRO A 74 -23.19 31.74 -7.96
CA PRO A 74 -24.21 32.79 -7.95
C PRO A 74 -23.65 34.11 -8.49
N SER A 75 -24.46 34.86 -9.24
CA SER A 75 -24.25 36.30 -9.39
C SER A 75 -24.38 36.98 -8.02
N GLU A 76 -23.44 37.89 -7.68
CA GLU A 76 -23.35 38.62 -6.40
C GLU A 76 -24.68 38.73 -5.62
N PRO A 77 -24.79 38.14 -4.41
CA PRO A 77 -25.94 38.40 -3.56
C PRO A 77 -25.88 39.85 -3.06
N ALA A 78 -26.93 40.62 -3.33
CA ALA A 78 -27.09 41.93 -2.73
C ALA A 78 -27.17 41.78 -1.20
N GLU A 79 -26.43 42.61 -0.45
CA GLU A 79 -26.43 42.62 1.02
C GLU A 79 -27.86 42.69 1.58
N GLN A 80 -28.40 41.56 2.04
CA GLN A 80 -29.62 41.50 2.82
C GLN A 80 -29.31 40.91 4.20
N SER A 81 -29.12 41.82 5.16
CA SER A 81 -29.03 41.49 6.57
C SER A 81 -30.35 40.91 7.08
N VAL A 82 -30.47 39.59 7.09
CA VAL A 82 -31.63 38.90 7.67
C VAL A 82 -31.60 39.09 9.19
N THR A 83 -32.51 39.90 9.71
CA THR A 83 -32.70 40.07 11.16
C THR A 83 -33.81 39.14 11.63
N LEU A 84 -33.43 37.95 12.10
CA LEU A 84 -34.36 37.05 12.77
C LEU A 84 -34.65 37.56 14.18
N VAL A 85 -35.86 38.09 14.36
CA VAL A 85 -36.47 38.30 15.68
C VAL A 85 -37.77 37.50 15.71
N ASP A 86 -37.72 36.34 16.34
CA ASP A 86 -38.91 35.77 16.98
C ASP A 86 -38.65 35.57 18.48
N THR A 87 -39.71 35.63 19.27
CA THR A 87 -39.73 35.66 20.73
C THR A 87 -40.44 34.44 21.32
N SER A 88 -40.46 33.34 20.59
CA SER A 88 -40.92 32.03 21.04
C SER A 88 -39.75 31.20 21.61
N GLY A 89 -40.02 30.39 22.63
CA GLY A 89 -39.01 29.66 23.40
C GLY A 89 -38.62 28.29 22.83
N ASP A 90 -38.80 28.09 21.52
CA ASP A 90 -38.42 26.86 20.81
C ASP A 90 -37.18 27.14 19.95
N THR A 91 -36.27 26.16 19.86
CA THR A 91 -35.07 26.25 19.02
C THR A 91 -35.46 26.37 17.53
N PRO A 92 -34.85 27.29 16.76
CA PRO A 92 -35.17 27.43 15.33
C PRO A 92 -34.92 26.12 14.57
N SER A 93 -35.95 25.58 13.93
CA SER A 93 -35.83 24.41 13.05
C SER A 93 -35.13 24.81 11.74
N LEU A 94 -34.24 23.94 11.25
CA LEU A 94 -33.63 24.10 9.92
C LEU A 94 -34.73 24.21 8.84
N ASN A 95 -34.50 25.04 7.82
CA ASN A 95 -35.41 25.25 6.69
C ASN A 95 -34.69 25.02 5.36
N GLN A 96 -35.46 24.74 4.31
CA GLN A 96 -34.93 24.34 3.00
C GLN A 96 -34.06 25.43 2.33
N GLU A 97 -34.44 26.71 2.42
CA GLU A 97 -33.68 27.81 1.79
C GLU A 97 -32.28 27.94 2.43
N THR A 98 -32.19 27.75 3.75
CA THR A 98 -30.92 27.67 4.47
C THR A 98 -30.12 26.42 4.08
N LEU A 99 -30.75 25.25 3.98
CA LEU A 99 -30.08 24.01 3.55
C LEU A 99 -29.49 24.14 2.15
N ASP A 100 -30.28 24.61 1.19
CA ASP A 100 -29.86 24.79 -0.21
C ASP A 100 -28.71 25.80 -0.36
N MET A 101 -28.65 26.82 0.51
CA MET A 101 -27.57 27.80 0.56
C MET A 101 -26.25 27.18 1.05
N ILE A 102 -26.28 26.46 2.18
CA ILE A 102 -25.06 25.84 2.72
C ILE A 102 -24.59 24.70 1.81
N ALA A 103 -25.50 23.96 1.17
CA ALA A 103 -25.17 22.91 0.21
C ALA A 103 -24.42 23.43 -1.03
N GLN A 104 -24.73 24.64 -1.53
CA GLN A 104 -23.96 25.26 -2.61
C GLN A 104 -22.51 25.55 -2.18
N VAL A 105 -22.31 26.01 -0.95
CA VAL A 105 -20.95 26.25 -0.42
C VAL A 105 -20.22 24.93 -0.19
N ALA A 106 -20.91 23.89 0.28
CA ALA A 106 -20.34 22.55 0.42
C ALA A 106 -19.85 22.00 -0.94
N THR A 107 -20.66 22.13 -2.00
CA THR A 107 -20.24 21.78 -3.37
C THR A 107 -19.01 22.56 -3.82
N GLN A 108 -18.95 23.86 -3.51
CA GLN A 108 -17.80 24.72 -3.86
C GLN A 108 -16.51 24.28 -3.13
N ARG A 109 -16.58 23.81 -1.88
CA ARG A 109 -15.42 23.23 -1.17
C ARG A 109 -14.93 21.93 -1.81
N TRP A 110 -15.82 21.07 -2.29
CA TRP A 110 -15.41 19.88 -3.05
C TRP A 110 -14.74 20.25 -4.39
N ILE A 111 -15.21 21.30 -5.08
CA ILE A 111 -14.54 21.87 -6.25
C ILE A 111 -13.13 22.38 -5.88
N GLU A 112 -12.98 23.10 -4.77
CA GLU A 112 -11.69 23.57 -4.25
C GLU A 112 -10.75 22.41 -3.87
N SER A 113 -11.29 21.27 -3.43
CA SER A 113 -10.52 20.06 -3.13
C SER A 113 -10.03 19.30 -4.38
N GLY A 114 -10.52 19.62 -5.57
CA GLY A 114 -10.04 19.06 -6.84
C GLY A 114 -10.81 17.84 -7.37
N VAL A 115 -12.15 17.81 -7.21
CA VAL A 115 -13.01 16.78 -7.83
C VAL A 115 -12.95 16.79 -9.37
N ASP A 116 -13.15 15.62 -9.99
CA ASP A 116 -13.21 15.49 -11.45
C ASP A 116 -14.58 15.83 -12.07
N ALA A 117 -14.68 15.77 -13.41
CA ALA A 117 -15.90 16.13 -14.15
C ALA A 117 -17.10 15.20 -13.86
N SER A 118 -16.87 13.91 -13.57
CA SER A 118 -17.91 12.95 -13.21
C SER A 118 -18.42 13.18 -11.79
N GLN A 119 -17.49 13.50 -10.88
CA GLN A 119 -17.74 13.87 -9.50
C GLN A 119 -18.51 15.19 -9.39
N LEU A 120 -18.15 16.19 -10.19
CA LEU A 120 -18.88 17.45 -10.28
C LEU A 120 -20.31 17.27 -10.84
N ALA A 121 -20.50 16.40 -11.84
CA ALA A 121 -21.83 16.07 -12.36
C ALA A 121 -22.70 15.35 -11.32
N ALA A 122 -22.09 14.49 -10.49
CA ALA A 122 -22.74 13.84 -9.35
C ALA A 122 -23.18 14.84 -8.28
N LEU A 123 -22.29 15.72 -7.80
CA LEU A 123 -22.63 16.78 -6.83
C LEU A 123 -23.76 17.69 -7.34
N SER A 124 -23.74 18.01 -8.64
CA SER A 124 -24.78 18.81 -9.31
C SER A 124 -26.13 18.09 -9.46
N SER A 125 -26.17 16.77 -9.26
CA SER A 125 -27.38 15.95 -9.37
C SER A 125 -28.09 15.73 -8.02
N ILE A 126 -27.48 16.18 -6.91
CA ILE A 126 -28.01 15.96 -5.56
C ILE A 126 -29.29 16.78 -5.33
N SER A 127 -30.30 16.11 -4.79
CA SER A 127 -31.49 16.73 -4.20
C SER A 127 -31.38 16.74 -2.68
N TYR A 128 -31.51 17.91 -2.05
CA TYR A 128 -31.45 18.07 -0.59
C TYR A 128 -32.85 18.13 0.01
N GLN A 129 -33.06 17.48 1.14
CA GLN A 129 -34.32 17.53 1.89
C GLN A 129 -34.09 17.48 3.40
N ILE A 130 -35.09 17.91 4.17
CA ILE A 130 -35.08 17.87 5.64
C ILE A 130 -36.09 16.85 6.14
N ALA A 131 -35.69 15.99 7.08
CA ALA A 131 -36.57 15.04 7.77
C ALA A 131 -36.22 14.95 9.26
N ASP A 132 -37.12 14.38 10.07
CA ASP A 132 -36.83 13.97 11.45
C ASP A 132 -36.19 12.56 11.37
N LEU A 133 -34.87 12.48 11.53
CA LEU A 133 -34.10 11.25 11.38
C LEU A 133 -34.06 10.44 12.69
N PRO A 134 -33.75 9.13 12.62
CA PRO A 134 -33.52 8.32 13.81
C PRO A 134 -32.49 8.95 14.76
N ALA A 135 -32.76 8.82 16.06
CA ALA A 135 -31.84 9.23 17.10
C ALA A 135 -30.47 8.53 16.89
N THR A 136 -29.42 9.35 16.68
CA THR A 136 -28.02 9.08 16.25
C THR A 136 -27.65 9.47 14.81
N GLN A 137 -28.57 9.91 13.95
CA GLN A 137 -28.24 10.37 12.59
C GLN A 137 -28.34 11.90 12.46
N LEU A 138 -27.42 12.49 11.68
CA LEU A 138 -27.33 13.93 11.39
C LEU A 138 -27.67 14.24 9.93
N GLY A 139 -27.26 13.35 9.03
CA GLY A 139 -27.76 13.24 7.67
C GLY A 139 -27.81 11.76 7.25
N THR A 140 -28.19 11.55 5.99
CA THR A 140 -27.99 10.30 5.23
C THR A 140 -27.91 10.62 3.74
N ALA A 141 -27.02 9.95 3.02
CA ALA A 141 -26.96 9.98 1.56
C ALA A 141 -27.54 8.68 0.98
N SER A 142 -28.55 8.78 0.10
CA SER A 142 -29.06 7.62 -0.64
C SER A 142 -29.29 7.94 -2.12
N GLY A 143 -28.51 7.28 -2.98
CA GLY A 143 -28.44 7.60 -4.40
C GLY A 143 -28.05 9.07 -4.62
N TRP A 144 -28.96 9.85 -5.20
CA TRP A 144 -28.79 11.28 -5.43
C TRP A 144 -29.62 12.16 -4.48
N VAL A 145 -30.02 11.62 -3.31
CA VAL A 145 -30.79 12.36 -2.30
C VAL A 145 -30.02 12.43 -0.99
N ILE A 146 -29.73 13.64 -0.53
CA ILE A 146 -29.20 13.90 0.81
C ILE A 146 -30.35 14.36 1.70
N THR A 147 -30.56 13.66 2.81
CA THR A 147 -31.53 14.02 3.84
C THR A 147 -30.78 14.51 5.06
N ILE A 148 -31.05 15.73 5.52
CA ILE A 148 -30.48 16.29 6.75
C ILE A 148 -31.52 16.24 7.86
N ASP A 149 -31.08 15.92 9.09
CA ASP A 149 -31.95 15.90 10.25
C ASP A 149 -32.50 17.29 10.60
N VAL A 150 -33.74 17.37 11.10
CA VAL A 150 -34.41 18.63 11.40
C VAL A 150 -33.82 19.37 12.62
N ASN A 151 -33.17 18.66 13.55
CA ASN A 151 -32.73 19.22 14.84
C ASN A 151 -31.33 18.77 15.32
N ALA A 152 -30.52 18.17 14.44
CA ALA A 152 -29.21 17.61 14.72
C ALA A 152 -29.22 16.59 15.89
N TRP A 153 -30.17 15.65 15.86
CA TRP A 153 -30.39 14.68 16.94
C TRP A 153 -30.60 15.35 18.32
N GLY A 154 -31.29 16.48 18.33
CA GLY A 154 -31.61 17.28 19.51
C GLY A 154 -30.45 18.12 20.05
N GLN A 155 -29.27 18.10 19.40
CA GLN A 155 -28.13 18.95 19.76
C GLN A 155 -28.26 20.37 19.18
N GLY A 156 -29.05 20.55 18.13
CA GLY A 156 -29.21 21.82 17.41
C GLY A 156 -28.13 22.05 16.34
N TRP A 157 -28.55 22.66 15.24
CA TRP A 157 -27.65 23.06 14.16
C TRP A 157 -26.98 24.40 14.45
N PHE A 158 -25.65 24.44 14.28
CA PHE A 158 -24.97 25.68 13.95
C PHE A 158 -25.08 25.91 12.44
N VAL A 159 -25.79 26.98 12.07
CA VAL A 159 -25.86 27.49 10.70
C VAL A 159 -24.93 28.68 10.60
N ASP A 160 -23.91 28.56 9.76
CA ASP A 160 -22.95 29.63 9.55
C ASP A 160 -23.52 30.76 8.68
N ALA A 161 -23.25 32.00 9.06
CA ALA A 161 -23.56 33.20 8.29
C ALA A 161 -22.43 33.56 7.29
N THR A 162 -21.23 33.05 7.49
CA THR A 162 -20.02 33.26 6.70
C THR A 162 -19.37 31.94 6.22
N PRO A 163 -20.12 30.98 5.66
CA PRO A 163 -19.64 29.62 5.33
C PRO A 163 -18.49 29.56 4.30
N ASN A 164 -18.21 30.67 3.60
CA ASN A 164 -17.08 30.81 2.69
C ASN A 164 -15.74 31.06 3.42
N ASP A 165 -15.75 31.34 4.72
CA ASP A 165 -14.56 31.36 5.57
C ASP A 165 -14.77 30.51 6.84
N ASN A 166 -13.90 30.67 7.84
CA ASN A 166 -13.87 29.86 9.07
C ASN A 166 -13.78 30.75 10.33
N SER A 167 -14.18 32.02 10.27
CA SER A 167 -13.90 33.01 11.33
C SER A 167 -14.54 32.69 12.69
N GLU A 168 -15.59 31.89 12.66
CA GLU A 168 -16.36 31.32 13.77
C GLU A 168 -15.58 30.25 14.57
N PHE A 169 -14.46 29.75 14.03
CA PHE A 169 -13.66 28.66 14.60
C PHE A 169 -12.22 29.13 14.85
N GLU A 170 -11.98 29.71 16.03
CA GLU A 170 -10.71 30.38 16.34
C GLU A 170 -9.49 29.47 16.52
N ILE A 171 -9.68 28.14 16.53
CA ILE A 171 -8.62 27.14 16.71
C ILE A 171 -8.49 26.27 15.46
N ALA A 172 -7.54 26.60 14.58
CA ALA A 172 -7.09 25.68 13.53
C ALA A 172 -6.29 24.53 14.18
N VAL A 173 -6.75 23.29 13.99
CA VAL A 173 -6.10 22.06 14.49
C VAL A 173 -5.28 21.40 13.38
N SER A 174 -5.80 21.40 12.16
CA SER A 174 -5.10 21.08 10.91
C SER A 174 -5.60 22.02 9.80
N ASP A 175 -5.17 21.80 8.55
CA ASP A 175 -5.68 22.56 7.39
C ASP A 175 -7.17 22.29 7.11
N THR A 176 -7.71 21.16 7.59
CA THR A 176 -9.10 20.74 7.39
C THR A 176 -9.96 20.77 8.65
N LEU A 177 -9.36 20.68 9.85
CA LEU A 177 -10.09 20.67 11.13
C LEU A 177 -9.94 21.97 11.91
N PHE A 178 -11.06 22.63 12.15
CA PHE A 178 -11.16 23.86 12.94
C PHE A 178 -12.09 23.64 14.15
N LYS A 179 -11.82 24.34 15.25
CA LYS A 179 -12.58 24.22 16.51
C LYS A 179 -12.83 25.58 17.16
N THR A 180 -13.87 25.64 17.98
CA THR A 180 -14.17 26.76 18.88
C THR A 180 -14.67 26.24 20.23
N ASN A 181 -14.52 27.06 21.27
CA ASN A 181 -15.23 26.88 22.55
C ASN A 181 -16.05 28.12 22.93
N GLN A 182 -16.38 28.97 21.96
CA GLN A 182 -17.07 30.25 22.12
C GLN A 182 -18.17 30.45 21.07
N GLY A 183 -19.11 31.35 21.36
CA GLY A 183 -20.17 31.74 20.43
C GLY A 183 -21.14 30.61 20.05
N ALA A 184 -22.04 30.90 19.11
CA ALA A 184 -23.08 29.96 18.67
C ALA A 184 -22.52 28.67 18.05
N ALA A 185 -21.37 28.76 17.37
CA ALA A 185 -20.67 27.61 16.80
C ALA A 185 -20.25 26.58 17.86
N SER A 186 -19.93 27.00 19.09
CA SER A 186 -19.62 26.09 20.20
C SER A 186 -20.82 25.36 20.80
N GLU A 187 -22.04 25.80 20.50
CA GLU A 187 -23.28 25.27 21.09
C GLU A 187 -24.02 24.30 20.17
N GLY A 188 -23.79 24.33 18.84
CA GLY A 188 -24.46 23.48 17.85
C GLY A 188 -23.51 22.74 16.91
N ILE A 189 -24.02 21.75 16.19
CA ILE A 189 -23.27 20.97 15.19
C ILE A 189 -23.17 21.76 13.88
N ASP A 190 -21.97 21.90 13.29
CA ASP A 190 -21.75 22.66 12.06
C ASP A 190 -22.44 22.00 10.85
N LEU A 191 -23.46 22.66 10.31
CA LEU A 191 -24.25 22.16 9.19
C LEU A 191 -23.41 22.00 7.91
N LEU A 192 -22.45 22.88 7.67
CA LEU A 192 -21.56 22.81 6.50
C LEU A 192 -20.74 21.51 6.52
N SER A 193 -20.15 21.17 7.66
CA SER A 193 -19.36 19.94 7.84
C SER A 193 -20.17 18.67 7.60
N VAL A 194 -21.44 18.62 8.04
CA VAL A 194 -22.31 17.46 7.78
C VAL A 194 -22.68 17.39 6.30
N ILE A 195 -23.09 18.48 5.66
CA ILE A 195 -23.43 18.42 4.22
C ILE A 195 -22.21 18.02 3.37
N LEU A 196 -21.00 18.47 3.73
CA LEU A 196 -19.76 18.03 3.07
C LEU A 196 -19.54 16.52 3.18
N HIS A 197 -19.79 15.94 4.36
CA HIS A 197 -19.70 14.51 4.63
C HIS A 197 -20.71 13.72 3.79
N GLU A 198 -21.98 14.10 3.81
CA GLU A 198 -23.04 13.49 2.99
C GLU A 198 -22.75 13.60 1.48
N GLN A 199 -22.19 14.73 1.03
CA GLN A 199 -21.71 14.90 -0.35
C GLN A 199 -20.54 13.96 -0.68
N GLY A 200 -19.64 13.73 0.27
CA GLY A 200 -18.57 12.73 0.15
C GLY A 200 -19.12 11.32 -0.09
N HIS A 201 -20.19 10.93 0.62
CA HIS A 201 -20.88 9.65 0.35
C HIS A 201 -21.43 9.57 -1.08
N VAL A 202 -22.04 10.64 -1.59
CA VAL A 202 -22.50 10.69 -3.00
C VAL A 202 -21.32 10.59 -3.99
N LEU A 203 -20.16 11.14 -3.65
CA LEU A 203 -18.92 11.00 -4.43
C LEU A 203 -18.32 9.58 -4.39
N GLY A 204 -18.83 8.69 -3.54
CA GLY A 204 -18.33 7.32 -3.36
C GLY A 204 -17.32 7.18 -2.21
N LEU A 205 -17.19 8.18 -1.33
CA LEU A 205 -16.36 8.11 -0.12
C LEU A 205 -17.11 7.44 1.03
N ARG A 206 -16.34 6.76 1.88
CA ARG A 206 -16.84 6.00 3.02
C ARG A 206 -16.58 6.72 4.34
N ASP A 207 -17.34 6.36 5.34
CA ASP A 207 -17.10 6.72 6.74
C ASP A 207 -15.65 6.41 7.17
N ALA A 208 -14.96 7.45 7.62
CA ALA A 208 -13.76 7.36 8.42
C ALA A 208 -14.17 7.15 9.89
N LEU A 209 -13.79 6.01 10.46
CA LEU A 209 -14.19 5.63 11.82
C LEU A 209 -13.02 5.68 12.81
N SER A 210 -11.77 5.79 12.33
CA SER A 210 -10.60 5.81 13.20
C SER A 210 -10.45 7.15 13.92
N PRO A 211 -10.22 7.18 15.25
CA PRO A 211 -9.85 8.40 15.97
C PRO A 211 -8.54 9.05 15.51
N ALA A 212 -7.76 8.41 14.63
CA ALA A 212 -6.63 9.05 13.96
C ALA A 212 -7.08 10.00 12.83
N GLU A 213 -8.23 9.74 12.20
CA GLU A 213 -8.76 10.45 11.04
C GLU A 213 -9.66 11.65 11.44
N THR A 214 -9.53 12.19 12.65
CA THR A 214 -10.50 13.18 13.19
C THR A 214 -10.59 14.50 12.42
N ASP A 215 -9.70 14.74 11.46
CA ASP A 215 -9.66 15.88 10.54
C ASP A 215 -10.07 15.54 9.09
N ASN A 216 -10.32 14.27 8.78
CA ASN A 216 -10.99 13.84 7.55
C ASN A 216 -12.47 14.27 7.60
N VAL A 217 -13.02 14.90 6.55
CA VAL A 217 -14.45 15.30 6.54
C VAL A 217 -15.41 14.11 6.59
N MET A 218 -14.97 12.93 6.17
CA MET A 218 -15.71 11.67 6.33
C MET A 218 -15.67 11.11 7.77
N TYR A 219 -15.09 11.81 8.75
CA TYR A 219 -15.04 11.30 10.12
C TYR A 219 -16.39 11.43 10.83
N GLN A 220 -17.00 10.29 11.13
CA GLN A 220 -18.35 10.17 11.70
C GLN A 220 -18.51 10.86 13.09
N GLY A 221 -17.40 11.13 13.79
CA GLY A 221 -17.40 11.79 15.10
C GLY A 221 -17.68 13.30 15.03
N PHE A 222 -18.91 13.68 14.68
CA PHE A 222 -19.41 15.05 14.76
C PHE A 222 -19.74 15.45 16.20
N GLY A 223 -19.49 16.72 16.52
CA GLY A 223 -19.88 17.32 17.80
C GLY A 223 -19.82 18.84 17.73
N PRO A 224 -20.46 19.55 18.68
CA PRO A 224 -20.49 21.01 18.68
C PRO A 224 -19.11 21.66 18.69
N GLY A 225 -19.00 22.84 18.10
CA GLY A 225 -17.74 23.62 18.07
C GLY A 225 -16.66 23.04 17.16
N GLN A 226 -17.00 22.23 16.15
CA GLN A 226 -16.06 21.66 15.19
C GLN A 226 -16.50 21.92 13.76
N ARG A 227 -15.55 22.32 12.90
CA ARG A 227 -15.71 22.36 11.44
C ARG A 227 -14.68 21.46 10.77
N ARG A 228 -15.12 20.71 9.77
CA ARG A 228 -14.31 19.86 8.88
C ARG A 228 -14.50 20.28 7.43
N LEU A 229 -13.39 20.31 6.69
CA LEU A 229 -13.36 20.58 5.25
C LEU A 229 -12.71 19.39 4.52
N PRO A 230 -13.04 19.12 3.25
CA PRO A 230 -12.34 18.11 2.46
C PRO A 230 -10.87 18.51 2.24
N SER A 231 -9.96 17.54 2.34
CA SER A 231 -8.54 17.77 2.00
C SER A 231 -8.33 17.79 0.48
N ALA A 232 -7.25 18.42 0.03
CA ALA A 232 -6.90 18.43 -1.39
C ALA A 232 -6.69 17.00 -1.91
N GLY A 233 -7.38 16.65 -3.00
CA GLY A 233 -7.37 15.30 -3.57
C GLY A 233 -8.21 14.27 -2.81
N GLN A 234 -8.98 14.64 -1.78
CA GLN A 234 -9.70 13.67 -0.94
C GLN A 234 -10.65 12.74 -1.71
N ALA A 235 -11.28 13.24 -2.79
CA ALA A 235 -12.14 12.45 -3.65
C ALA A 235 -11.40 11.71 -4.78
N THR A 236 -10.07 11.81 -4.91
CA THR A 236 -9.34 11.21 -6.04
C THR A 236 -9.53 9.69 -6.10
N GLY A 237 -10.07 9.20 -7.21
CA GLY A 237 -10.39 7.78 -7.42
C GLY A 237 -11.75 7.32 -6.88
N ALA A 238 -12.47 8.17 -6.13
CA ALA A 238 -13.83 7.85 -5.70
C ALA A 238 -14.81 7.85 -6.88
N ILE A 239 -15.65 6.83 -6.98
CA ILE A 239 -16.60 6.65 -8.09
C ILE A 239 -18.00 7.09 -7.60
N PRO A 240 -18.60 8.15 -8.15
CA PRO A 240 -19.88 8.64 -7.66
C PRO A 240 -21.01 7.60 -7.73
N GLY A 241 -21.77 7.49 -6.65
CA GLY A 241 -22.84 6.51 -6.50
C GLY A 241 -22.38 5.05 -6.37
N SER A 242 -21.07 4.78 -6.17
CA SER A 242 -20.59 3.44 -5.78
C SER A 242 -21.04 3.02 -4.37
N TYR A 243 -21.30 4.02 -3.52
CA TYR A 243 -21.69 3.85 -2.12
C TYR A 243 -23.14 4.30 -1.91
N ASN A 244 -23.93 3.48 -1.20
CA ASN A 244 -25.29 3.79 -0.79
C ASN A 244 -25.50 3.31 0.65
N GLU A 245 -25.28 4.21 1.61
CA GLU A 245 -25.31 3.93 3.05
C GLU A 245 -26.62 3.23 3.48
N ALA A 246 -27.74 3.64 2.88
CA ALA A 246 -29.09 3.15 3.21
C ALA A 246 -29.37 1.71 2.75
N GLU A 247 -28.49 1.07 1.96
CA GLU A 247 -28.67 -0.29 1.42
C GLU A 247 -27.65 -1.32 1.96
N LEU A 248 -26.70 -0.92 2.81
CA LEU A 248 -25.67 -1.82 3.36
C LEU A 248 -26.27 -2.91 4.25
N ALA A 249 -26.06 -4.19 3.93
CA ALA A 249 -26.43 -5.26 4.85
C ALA A 249 -25.43 -5.32 6.01
N THR A 250 -25.91 -5.10 7.23
CA THR A 250 -25.10 -5.25 8.45
C THR A 250 -25.25 -6.65 9.02
N PHE A 251 -24.16 -7.41 9.05
CA PHE A 251 -24.05 -8.68 9.73
C PHE A 251 -23.28 -8.52 11.05
N THR A 252 -23.73 -9.23 12.10
CA THR A 252 -23.07 -9.25 13.40
C THR A 252 -22.95 -10.70 13.88
N PRO A 253 -21.77 -11.33 13.77
CA PRO A 253 -21.51 -12.65 14.33
C PRO A 253 -21.86 -12.71 15.82
N THR A 254 -22.77 -13.62 16.16
CA THR A 254 -23.32 -13.82 17.51
C THR A 254 -22.54 -14.84 18.34
N ILE A 255 -21.65 -15.61 17.69
CA ILE A 255 -20.75 -16.57 18.33
C ILE A 255 -19.31 -16.42 17.83
N PHE A 256 -18.35 -16.71 18.71
CA PHE A 256 -16.92 -16.75 18.40
C PHE A 256 -16.46 -18.08 17.79
N THR A 257 -17.23 -19.15 17.99
CA THR A 257 -16.93 -20.47 17.43
C THR A 257 -17.31 -20.53 15.95
N ASP A 258 -16.42 -21.07 15.14
CA ASP A 258 -16.67 -21.34 13.73
C ASP A 258 -17.83 -22.32 13.49
N GLY A 259 -18.48 -22.16 12.34
CA GLY A 259 -19.70 -22.87 11.95
C GLY A 259 -20.14 -22.41 10.57
N GLY A 260 -20.75 -23.31 9.79
CA GLY A 260 -21.28 -22.98 8.46
C GLY A 260 -22.56 -22.14 8.51
N SER A 261 -23.29 -22.10 7.40
CA SER A 261 -24.48 -21.27 7.26
C SER A 261 -25.56 -21.53 8.34
N GLY A 262 -26.15 -20.46 8.87
CA GLY A 262 -27.20 -20.49 9.91
C GLY A 262 -26.70 -20.73 11.34
N THR A 263 -25.39 -20.57 11.60
CA THR A 263 -24.80 -20.74 12.94
C THR A 263 -24.59 -19.43 13.69
N GLY A 264 -24.61 -18.28 13.01
CA GLY A 264 -24.28 -16.97 13.56
C GLY A 264 -22.79 -16.74 13.79
N SER A 265 -21.91 -17.52 13.16
CA SER A 265 -20.45 -17.36 13.20
C SER A 265 -19.95 -16.24 12.27
N LEU A 266 -18.64 -15.96 12.29
CA LEU A 266 -17.98 -15.13 11.27
C LEU A 266 -18.12 -15.72 9.85
N ARG A 267 -17.90 -17.04 9.72
CA ARG A 267 -18.03 -17.75 8.44
C ARG A 267 -19.45 -17.67 7.88
N ASP A 268 -20.48 -17.78 8.75
CA ASP A 268 -21.87 -17.59 8.36
C ASP A 268 -22.15 -16.17 7.83
N ALA A 269 -21.64 -15.14 8.51
CA ALA A 269 -21.75 -13.76 8.04
C ALA A 269 -21.07 -13.53 6.69
N ILE A 270 -19.87 -14.10 6.47
CA ILE A 270 -19.16 -14.01 5.18
C ILE A 270 -19.90 -14.79 4.08
N ILE A 271 -20.44 -15.97 4.36
CA ILE A 271 -21.28 -16.74 3.40
C ILE A 271 -22.55 -15.94 3.04
N ALA A 272 -23.15 -15.25 4.00
CA ALA A 272 -24.31 -14.41 3.77
C ALA A 272 -23.97 -13.19 2.90
N ALA A 273 -22.89 -12.47 3.20
CA ALA A 273 -22.41 -11.34 2.40
C ALA A 273 -22.05 -11.75 0.97
N ASN A 274 -21.30 -12.85 0.81
CA ASN A 274 -21.00 -13.47 -0.48
C ASN A 274 -22.24 -13.89 -1.30
N SER A 275 -23.45 -13.87 -0.72
CA SER A 275 -24.71 -14.18 -1.41
C SER A 275 -25.49 -12.95 -1.87
N ALA A 276 -25.12 -11.75 -1.40
CA ALA A 276 -25.64 -10.47 -1.89
C ALA A 276 -24.74 -9.94 -3.02
N ALA A 277 -25.21 -8.92 -3.75
CA ALA A 277 -24.42 -8.23 -4.78
C ALA A 277 -24.40 -6.72 -4.47
N THR A 278 -24.09 -6.42 -3.21
CA THR A 278 -24.16 -5.11 -2.56
C THR A 278 -22.94 -4.92 -1.69
N ASP A 279 -22.60 -3.66 -1.39
CA ASP A 279 -21.66 -3.38 -0.31
C ASP A 279 -22.28 -3.83 1.03
N ASP A 280 -21.49 -4.54 1.83
CA ASP A 280 -21.94 -5.16 3.08
C ASP A 280 -20.93 -4.88 4.21
N ILE A 281 -21.40 -4.89 5.46
CA ILE A 281 -20.54 -4.70 6.64
C ILE A 281 -20.73 -5.83 7.67
N ILE A 282 -19.62 -6.42 8.09
CA ILE A 282 -19.54 -7.38 9.19
C ILE A 282 -18.92 -6.67 10.38
N THR A 283 -19.73 -6.41 11.42
CA THR A 283 -19.27 -5.82 12.68
C THR A 283 -18.95 -6.93 13.69
N LEU A 284 -17.72 -6.96 14.18
CA LEU A 284 -17.19 -7.95 15.11
C LEU A 284 -17.08 -7.37 16.51
N ALA A 285 -17.48 -8.17 17.51
CA ALA A 285 -17.25 -7.83 18.90
C ALA A 285 -15.77 -8.06 19.28
N ALA A 286 -15.35 -7.50 20.41
CA ALA A 286 -14.08 -7.87 21.04
C ALA A 286 -14.10 -9.35 21.46
N GLY A 287 -13.10 -10.11 21.04
CA GLY A 287 -12.95 -11.55 21.24
C GLY A 287 -12.16 -12.22 20.13
N THR A 288 -11.97 -13.54 20.25
CA THR A 288 -11.23 -14.35 19.28
C THR A 288 -12.20 -15.22 18.49
N TYR A 289 -12.33 -14.95 17.19
CA TYR A 289 -13.07 -15.76 16.23
C TYR A 289 -12.16 -16.88 15.71
N THR A 290 -12.27 -18.07 16.31
CA THR A 290 -11.39 -19.20 16.04
C THR A 290 -12.01 -20.15 15.01
N LEU A 291 -11.34 -20.31 13.86
CA LEU A 291 -11.71 -21.30 12.84
C LEU A 291 -11.55 -22.72 13.39
N SER A 292 -12.46 -23.63 13.01
CA SER A 292 -12.44 -25.03 13.50
C SER A 292 -12.91 -26.07 12.48
N LEU A 293 -13.53 -25.62 11.38
CA LEU A 293 -13.96 -26.50 10.29
C LEU A 293 -12.79 -26.80 9.35
N ALA A 294 -11.95 -27.77 9.68
CA ALA A 294 -10.78 -28.12 8.86
C ALA A 294 -11.15 -28.64 7.46
N GLY A 295 -10.46 -28.17 6.42
CA GLY A 295 -10.54 -28.70 5.06
C GLY A 295 -9.84 -27.80 4.04
N THR A 296 -8.70 -28.24 3.51
CA THR A 296 -7.82 -27.46 2.63
C THR A 296 -8.24 -27.50 1.15
N ASN A 297 -8.00 -26.40 0.43
CA ASN A 297 -8.42 -26.23 -0.97
C ASN A 297 -9.95 -26.36 -1.14
N GLU A 298 -10.70 -25.91 -0.13
CA GLU A 298 -12.11 -25.56 -0.29
C GLU A 298 -12.18 -24.18 -0.97
N GLU A 299 -13.23 -23.94 -1.75
CA GLU A 299 -13.37 -22.72 -2.56
C GLU A 299 -14.85 -22.30 -2.59
N ASN A 300 -15.56 -22.45 -1.46
CA ASN A 300 -16.93 -21.98 -1.20
C ASN A 300 -17.11 -21.43 0.24
N GLY A 301 -16.02 -21.18 0.96
CA GLY A 301 -16.00 -20.74 2.37
C GLY A 301 -16.62 -21.72 3.38
N ALA A 302 -16.87 -22.97 3.02
CA ALA A 302 -17.57 -23.96 3.85
C ALA A 302 -16.68 -24.65 4.90
N THR A 303 -15.38 -24.78 4.63
CA THR A 303 -14.33 -25.26 5.53
C THR A 303 -13.02 -24.53 5.22
N GLY A 304 -12.00 -24.69 6.07
CA GLY A 304 -10.69 -24.10 5.85
C GLY A 304 -10.69 -22.60 6.15
N ASP A 305 -10.21 -21.83 5.20
CA ASP A 305 -10.16 -20.38 5.19
C ASP A 305 -11.52 -19.71 4.99
N LEU A 306 -11.52 -18.38 5.03
CA LEU A 306 -12.68 -17.52 4.78
C LEU A 306 -12.58 -16.91 3.39
N ASP A 307 -13.37 -17.43 2.46
CA ASP A 307 -13.52 -16.91 1.09
C ASP A 307 -14.24 -15.56 1.07
N ILE A 308 -13.69 -14.57 0.38
CA ILE A 308 -14.37 -13.30 0.08
C ILE A 308 -14.51 -13.17 -1.44
N ARG A 309 -15.73 -12.89 -1.92
CA ARG A 309 -16.08 -12.89 -3.35
C ARG A 309 -16.26 -11.49 -3.92
N ASN A 310 -16.12 -11.38 -5.24
CA ASN A 310 -16.42 -10.17 -6.00
C ASN A 310 -17.94 -10.01 -6.16
N ASN A 311 -18.56 -9.43 -5.13
CA ASN A 311 -20.01 -9.34 -4.97
C ASN A 311 -20.43 -8.00 -4.33
N GLY A 312 -19.72 -6.92 -4.69
CA GLY A 312 -19.70 -5.67 -3.94
C GLY A 312 -18.48 -5.61 -3.02
N THR A 313 -18.40 -4.57 -2.19
CA THR A 313 -17.29 -4.36 -1.26
C THR A 313 -17.66 -4.79 0.15
N LEU A 314 -16.87 -5.69 0.74
CA LEU A 314 -17.08 -6.17 2.10
C LEU A 314 -16.24 -5.39 3.11
N ILE A 315 -16.86 -4.80 4.13
CA ILE A 315 -16.17 -4.23 5.30
C ILE A 315 -16.17 -5.26 6.42
N ILE A 316 -15.01 -5.55 7.01
CA ILE A 316 -14.88 -6.38 8.21
C ILE A 316 -14.27 -5.52 9.33
N GLN A 317 -15.13 -5.09 10.26
CA GLN A 317 -14.83 -4.12 11.31
C GLN A 317 -14.70 -4.81 12.67
N GLY A 318 -13.50 -4.78 13.25
CA GLY A 318 -13.25 -5.19 14.64
C GLY A 318 -13.46 -4.09 15.66
N ALA A 319 -13.27 -4.44 16.94
CA ALA A 319 -13.35 -3.51 18.07
C ALA A 319 -12.00 -2.86 18.43
N GLY A 320 -10.92 -3.21 17.74
CA GLY A 320 -9.55 -2.74 17.95
C GLY A 320 -8.55 -3.84 17.63
N MET A 321 -7.40 -3.48 17.05
CA MET A 321 -6.34 -4.42 16.62
C MET A 321 -6.02 -5.50 17.68
N THR A 322 -5.91 -5.13 18.95
CA THR A 322 -5.63 -6.04 20.08
C THR A 322 -6.88 -6.63 20.77
N GLN A 323 -8.09 -6.31 20.30
CA GLN A 323 -9.37 -6.67 20.91
C GLN A 323 -10.16 -7.68 20.08
N THR A 324 -10.11 -7.59 18.75
CA THR A 324 -10.75 -8.54 17.83
C THR A 324 -9.68 -9.32 17.10
N ILE A 325 -9.68 -10.63 17.26
CA ILE A 325 -8.69 -11.55 16.66
C ILE A 325 -9.44 -12.56 15.81
N ILE A 326 -9.00 -12.77 14.57
CA ILE A 326 -9.47 -13.81 13.66
C ILE A 326 -8.33 -14.82 13.53
N ASP A 327 -8.56 -16.04 14.04
CA ASP A 327 -7.51 -17.04 14.23
C ASP A 327 -7.85 -18.32 13.47
N ALA A 328 -7.05 -18.68 12.47
CA ALA A 328 -7.23 -19.91 11.69
C ALA A 328 -6.80 -21.19 12.43
N ALA A 329 -6.30 -21.08 13.66
CA ALA A 329 -5.94 -22.19 14.55
C ALA A 329 -4.96 -23.22 13.95
N MET A 330 -4.12 -22.77 13.02
CA MET A 330 -3.17 -23.58 12.24
C MET A 330 -3.85 -24.68 11.39
N LEU A 331 -5.08 -24.44 10.92
CA LEU A 331 -5.86 -25.40 10.12
C LEU A 331 -5.69 -25.23 8.61
N ASP A 332 -5.70 -23.97 8.16
CA ASP A 332 -5.63 -23.53 6.77
C ASP A 332 -5.20 -22.05 6.77
N ARG A 333 -5.34 -21.34 5.65
CA ARG A 333 -5.27 -19.87 5.63
C ARG A 333 -6.35 -19.23 6.51
N VAL A 334 -6.20 -17.92 6.77
CA VAL A 334 -7.27 -17.13 7.39
C VAL A 334 -8.24 -16.61 6.34
N PHE A 335 -7.73 -15.98 5.27
CA PHE A 335 -8.54 -15.36 4.21
C PHE A 335 -8.06 -15.69 2.79
N ASP A 336 -9.01 -15.93 1.89
CA ASP A 336 -8.79 -15.95 0.45
C ASP A 336 -9.70 -14.93 -0.26
N ILE A 337 -9.08 -13.91 -0.87
CA ILE A 337 -9.76 -12.78 -1.49
C ILE A 337 -9.79 -13.02 -3.00
N PHE A 338 -10.95 -13.44 -3.51
CA PHE A 338 -11.10 -13.94 -4.88
C PHE A 338 -10.86 -12.87 -5.95
N ASP A 339 -10.68 -13.31 -7.20
CA ASP A 339 -10.38 -12.45 -8.34
C ASP A 339 -11.40 -11.29 -8.45
N GLY A 340 -10.88 -10.06 -8.45
CA GLY A 340 -11.68 -8.83 -8.49
C GLY A 340 -12.46 -8.47 -7.22
N ALA A 341 -12.36 -9.24 -6.13
CA ALA A 341 -13.08 -8.93 -4.89
C ALA A 341 -12.49 -7.68 -4.20
N THR A 342 -13.36 -6.88 -3.58
CA THR A 342 -12.96 -5.69 -2.82
C THR A 342 -13.29 -5.91 -1.34
N VAL A 343 -12.31 -5.75 -0.46
CA VAL A 343 -12.48 -5.94 0.98
C VAL A 343 -11.73 -4.87 1.77
N GLU A 344 -12.31 -4.46 2.88
CA GLU A 344 -11.70 -3.53 3.83
C GLU A 344 -11.67 -4.17 5.23
N PHE A 345 -10.49 -4.34 5.79
CA PHE A 345 -10.28 -4.83 7.16
C PHE A 345 -9.96 -3.66 8.08
N ARG A 346 -10.70 -3.55 9.19
CA ARG A 346 -10.54 -2.47 10.18
C ARG A 346 -10.39 -3.04 11.59
N ASP A 347 -9.47 -2.48 12.37
CA ASP A 347 -9.42 -2.64 13.83
C ASP A 347 -9.38 -4.11 14.33
N LEU A 348 -8.55 -4.95 13.73
CA LEU A 348 -8.50 -6.39 14.02
C LEU A 348 -7.11 -7.03 13.81
N THR A 349 -6.92 -8.23 14.35
CA THR A 349 -5.77 -9.11 14.06
C THR A 349 -6.19 -10.30 13.21
N ILE A 350 -5.36 -10.66 12.23
CA ILE A 350 -5.43 -11.85 11.36
C ILE A 350 -4.24 -12.76 11.71
N GLN A 351 -4.49 -13.95 12.26
CA GLN A 351 -3.42 -14.81 12.77
C GLN A 351 -3.65 -16.31 12.59
N GLY A 352 -2.60 -17.09 12.86
CA GLY A 352 -2.68 -18.55 13.00
C GLY A 352 -2.97 -19.27 11.68
N GLY A 353 -2.79 -18.60 10.54
CA GLY A 353 -2.85 -19.20 9.23
C GLY A 353 -1.74 -20.21 9.02
N PHE A 354 -2.06 -21.38 8.45
CA PHE A 354 -1.10 -22.45 8.20
C PHE A 354 -1.30 -23.13 6.85
N LEU A 355 -0.21 -23.29 6.09
CA LEU A 355 -0.21 -24.04 4.84
C LEU A 355 0.99 -24.98 4.71
N ASP A 356 0.70 -26.25 4.37
CA ASP A 356 1.70 -27.30 4.15
C ASP A 356 1.91 -27.67 2.67
N TYR A 357 1.39 -26.87 1.72
CA TYR A 357 1.64 -27.04 0.29
C TYR A 357 2.07 -25.75 -0.44
N SER A 358 1.32 -24.64 -0.37
CA SER A 358 1.68 -23.35 -1.01
C SER A 358 0.70 -22.24 -0.62
N HIS A 359 1.08 -20.96 -0.83
CA HIS A 359 0.29 -19.71 -0.78
C HIS A 359 0.30 -18.92 0.55
N GLY A 360 -0.21 -17.68 0.50
CA GLY A 360 -0.19 -16.71 1.61
C GLY A 360 -0.93 -17.20 2.85
N ALA A 361 -0.23 -17.53 3.94
CA ALA A 361 -0.88 -18.22 5.07
C ALA A 361 -1.86 -17.35 5.86
N GLY A 362 -1.57 -16.07 6.08
CA GLY A 362 -2.56 -15.14 6.63
C GLY A 362 -3.64 -14.79 5.61
N MET A 363 -3.23 -14.28 4.46
CA MET A 363 -4.12 -13.78 3.41
C MET A 363 -3.56 -14.07 2.00
N TYR A 364 -4.43 -14.51 1.09
CA TYR A 364 -4.15 -14.47 -0.35
C TYR A 364 -5.05 -13.44 -1.04
N ALA A 365 -4.45 -12.39 -1.60
CA ALA A 365 -5.11 -11.43 -2.48
C ALA A 365 -4.92 -11.87 -3.94
N ARG A 366 -5.97 -12.40 -4.56
CA ARG A 366 -5.95 -12.94 -5.93
C ARG A 366 -6.04 -11.84 -7.01
N PHE A 367 -6.13 -12.25 -8.27
CA PHE A 367 -5.99 -11.40 -9.46
C PHE A 367 -7.02 -10.26 -9.48
N GLY A 368 -6.54 -9.02 -9.54
CA GLY A 368 -7.39 -7.82 -9.59
C GLY A 368 -8.18 -7.55 -8.30
N SER A 369 -7.94 -8.30 -7.22
CA SER A 369 -8.55 -8.00 -5.92
C SER A 369 -8.01 -6.69 -5.34
N THR A 370 -8.82 -6.04 -4.52
CA THR A 370 -8.47 -4.81 -3.81
C THR A 370 -8.68 -4.99 -2.32
N VAL A 371 -7.64 -4.76 -1.53
CA VAL A 371 -7.63 -4.94 -0.07
C VAL A 371 -7.25 -3.61 0.59
N THR A 372 -8.06 -3.12 1.51
CA THR A 372 -7.71 -1.98 2.37
C THR A 372 -7.52 -2.45 3.82
N LEU A 373 -6.42 -2.02 4.45
CA LEU A 373 -6.02 -2.41 5.81
C LEU A 373 -5.89 -1.17 6.70
N THR A 374 -6.77 -1.01 7.69
CA THR A 374 -6.76 0.16 8.59
C THR A 374 -6.72 -0.30 10.06
N ASN A 375 -5.62 -0.01 10.77
CA ASN A 375 -5.40 -0.51 12.13
C ASN A 375 -5.48 -2.05 12.21
N VAL A 376 -4.74 -2.74 11.33
CA VAL A 376 -4.76 -4.21 11.18
C VAL A 376 -3.41 -4.83 11.49
N ALA A 377 -3.40 -5.89 12.28
CA ALA A 377 -2.24 -6.76 12.45
C ALA A 377 -2.41 -8.07 11.67
N ILE A 378 -1.34 -8.52 11.00
CA ILE A 378 -1.24 -9.81 10.31
C ILE A 378 -0.04 -10.52 10.92
N THR A 379 -0.29 -11.46 11.83
CA THR A 379 0.75 -12.02 12.72
C THR A 379 0.76 -13.54 12.82
N ASP A 380 1.93 -14.10 13.08
CA ASP A 380 2.13 -15.52 13.44
C ASP A 380 1.56 -16.52 12.41
N ASN A 381 1.54 -16.13 11.12
CA ASN A 381 1.10 -16.99 10.02
C ASN A 381 2.29 -17.76 9.40
N LEU A 382 2.06 -19.02 9.00
CA LEU A 382 3.13 -19.99 8.69
C LEU A 382 2.88 -20.79 7.39
N VAL A 383 3.76 -20.62 6.42
CA VAL A 383 3.89 -21.56 5.28
C VAL A 383 5.02 -22.53 5.58
N GLN A 384 4.70 -23.79 5.89
CA GLN A 384 5.69 -24.82 6.21
C GLN A 384 5.24 -26.22 5.78
N THR A 385 5.83 -26.73 4.69
CA THR A 385 5.66 -28.15 4.32
C THR A 385 6.71 -29.03 5.02
N PRO A 386 6.32 -30.16 5.64
CA PRO A 386 7.24 -31.12 6.30
C PRO A 386 7.93 -32.08 5.32
N ASN A 387 7.72 -31.93 4.01
CA ASN A 387 8.17 -32.88 2.99
C ASN A 387 9.09 -32.22 1.93
N THR A 388 9.92 -33.03 1.28
CA THR A 388 10.77 -32.61 0.13
C THR A 388 9.97 -32.46 -1.17
N ALA A 389 8.66 -32.20 -1.08
CA ALA A 389 7.80 -31.99 -2.23
C ALA A 389 8.24 -30.71 -2.98
N ASN A 390 8.27 -30.79 -4.31
CA ASN A 390 8.72 -29.71 -5.19
C ASN A 390 7.62 -28.66 -5.39
N VAL A 391 7.26 -27.99 -4.30
CA VAL A 391 6.38 -26.83 -4.27
C VAL A 391 7.18 -25.62 -3.82
N ASP A 392 7.03 -24.51 -4.56
CA ASP A 392 7.57 -23.22 -4.17
C ASP A 392 6.70 -22.63 -3.04
N ARG A 393 7.30 -21.88 -2.12
CA ARG A 393 6.65 -21.44 -0.87
C ARG A 393 6.73 -19.93 -0.75
N HIS A 394 5.67 -19.28 -0.34
CA HIS A 394 5.60 -17.82 -0.49
C HIS A 394 4.58 -17.19 0.45
N GLY A 395 4.88 -16.00 0.96
CA GLY A 395 3.96 -15.18 1.74
C GLY A 395 3.63 -15.85 3.08
N GLY A 396 4.46 -15.68 4.10
CA GLY A 396 4.09 -16.15 5.44
C GLY A 396 2.81 -15.44 5.90
N GLY A 397 2.78 -14.10 5.83
CA GLY A 397 1.60 -13.30 6.12
C GLY A 397 0.68 -13.14 4.92
N ILE A 398 1.11 -12.35 3.93
CA ILE A 398 0.32 -11.95 2.76
C ILE A 398 0.96 -12.51 1.49
N TRP A 399 0.14 -12.99 0.55
CA TRP A 399 0.50 -13.04 -0.87
C TRP A 399 -0.40 -12.10 -1.67
N SER A 400 0.20 -11.13 -2.36
CA SER A 400 -0.45 -10.26 -3.34
C SER A 400 -0.11 -10.74 -4.74
N ASN A 401 -1.10 -11.10 -5.56
CA ASN A 401 -0.90 -11.57 -6.93
C ASN A 401 -1.79 -10.81 -7.93
N GLN A 402 -1.19 -9.83 -8.61
CA GLN A 402 -1.90 -8.83 -9.41
C GLN A 402 -3.02 -8.12 -8.63
N ALA A 403 -2.81 -7.91 -7.34
CA ALA A 403 -3.78 -7.26 -6.45
C ALA A 403 -3.34 -5.83 -6.10
N THR A 404 -4.27 -5.03 -5.61
CA THR A 404 -4.02 -3.73 -4.99
C THR A 404 -4.19 -3.86 -3.48
N ILE A 405 -3.17 -3.47 -2.70
CA ILE A 405 -3.28 -3.42 -1.24
C ILE A 405 -2.95 -2.01 -0.76
N THR A 406 -3.92 -1.34 -0.13
CA THR A 406 -3.76 -0.01 0.47
C THR A 406 -3.98 -0.06 1.98
N GLY A 407 -3.50 0.94 2.72
CA GLY A 407 -3.76 0.96 4.16
C GLY A 407 -2.98 1.96 5.01
N SER A 408 -3.38 2.05 6.27
CA SER A 408 -2.72 2.85 7.30
C SER A 408 -2.65 2.11 8.64
N ASN A 409 -1.56 2.31 9.38
CA ASN A 409 -1.30 1.68 10.67
C ASN A 409 -1.41 0.14 10.60
N VAL A 410 -0.47 -0.48 9.88
CA VAL A 410 -0.48 -1.92 9.57
C VAL A 410 0.72 -2.61 10.20
N GLU A 411 0.47 -3.66 10.98
CA GLU A 411 1.51 -4.49 11.61
C GLU A 411 1.60 -5.85 10.89
N ILE A 412 2.75 -6.16 10.29
CA ILE A 412 3.01 -7.45 9.63
C ILE A 412 4.15 -8.13 10.40
N THR A 413 3.81 -9.05 11.30
CA THR A 413 4.73 -9.48 12.37
C THR A 413 4.90 -10.99 12.53
N ASN A 414 6.12 -11.46 12.80
CA ASN A 414 6.44 -12.87 13.09
C ASN A 414 6.02 -13.91 12.03
N ASN A 415 5.60 -13.47 10.84
CA ASN A 415 5.12 -14.38 9.80
C ASN A 415 6.29 -15.12 9.14
N THR A 416 6.07 -16.38 8.78
CA THR A 416 7.16 -17.29 8.40
C THR A 416 6.86 -18.07 7.12
N ALA A 417 7.74 -17.96 6.12
CA ALA A 417 7.78 -18.81 4.93
C ALA A 417 8.97 -19.78 5.02
N GLN A 418 8.77 -20.98 5.57
CA GLN A 418 9.86 -21.92 5.90
C GLN A 418 10.01 -23.08 4.90
N LYS A 419 11.27 -23.42 4.60
CA LYS A 419 11.64 -24.64 3.90
C LYS A 419 12.75 -25.43 4.60
N PHE A 420 12.57 -26.75 4.61
CA PHE A 420 13.60 -27.72 4.94
C PHE A 420 14.21 -28.31 3.67
N GLY A 421 15.54 -28.36 3.59
CA GLY A 421 16.28 -28.98 2.48
C GLY A 421 16.53 -28.08 1.26
N ALA A 422 17.43 -28.53 0.38
CA ALA A 422 17.98 -27.73 -0.71
C ALA A 422 17.04 -27.61 -1.94
N GLY A 423 17.21 -26.51 -2.70
CA GLY A 423 16.71 -26.32 -4.06
C GLY A 423 15.24 -25.92 -4.19
N ARG A 424 14.97 -24.62 -4.40
CA ARG A 424 13.68 -23.87 -4.56
C ARG A 424 13.24 -22.99 -3.39
N ASN A 425 12.38 -22.03 -3.72
CA ASN A 425 12.20 -20.76 -3.05
C ASN A 425 11.24 -20.84 -1.84
N ALA A 426 11.52 -20.02 -0.83
CA ALA A 426 10.63 -19.74 0.30
C ALA A 426 10.74 -18.23 0.56
N VAL A 427 9.78 -17.42 0.13
CA VAL A 427 10.00 -15.97 -0.01
C VAL A 427 8.92 -15.13 0.64
N GLY A 428 9.30 -13.93 1.10
CA GLY A 428 8.36 -12.96 1.66
C GLY A 428 7.75 -13.47 2.96
N GLY A 429 8.49 -13.38 4.07
CA GLY A 429 8.02 -13.88 5.36
C GLY A 429 6.77 -13.13 5.80
N GLY A 430 6.82 -11.79 5.78
CA GLY A 430 5.65 -10.95 5.92
C GLY A 430 4.80 -10.90 4.65
N MET A 431 5.37 -10.49 3.51
CA MET A 431 4.65 -10.35 2.24
C MET A 431 5.39 -10.93 1.04
N TRP A 432 4.70 -11.67 0.17
CA TRP A 432 5.10 -11.88 -1.22
C TRP A 432 4.26 -10.98 -2.15
N ILE A 433 4.93 -10.20 -2.99
CA ILE A 433 4.32 -9.33 -3.99
C ILE A 433 4.67 -9.85 -5.38
N SER A 434 3.65 -10.20 -6.18
CA SER A 434 3.82 -10.75 -7.53
C SER A 434 2.76 -10.28 -8.53
N GLY A 435 2.95 -10.64 -9.80
CA GLY A 435 1.94 -10.44 -10.84
C GLY A 435 1.63 -8.97 -11.13
N ASP A 436 2.62 -8.08 -11.02
CA ASP A 436 2.43 -6.64 -11.25
C ASP A 436 1.42 -6.01 -10.26
N SER A 437 1.43 -6.50 -9.00
CA SER A 437 0.66 -5.93 -7.87
C SER A 437 1.08 -4.50 -7.52
N THR A 438 0.17 -3.74 -6.90
CA THR A 438 0.44 -2.41 -6.35
C THR A 438 0.19 -2.39 -4.84
N ILE A 439 1.16 -1.95 -4.05
CA ILE A 439 1.05 -1.81 -2.60
C ILE A 439 1.29 -0.35 -2.20
N ASP A 440 0.43 0.23 -1.36
CA ASP A 440 0.63 1.56 -0.77
C ASP A 440 0.22 1.58 0.71
N LEU A 441 1.20 1.62 1.61
CA LEU A 441 0.98 1.53 3.06
C LEU A 441 1.64 2.67 3.82
N THR A 442 0.87 3.34 4.68
CA THR A 442 1.38 4.38 5.60
C THR A 442 1.41 3.86 7.04
N ASP A 443 2.41 4.29 7.82
CA ASP A 443 2.62 3.87 9.22
C ASP A 443 2.68 2.34 9.38
N VAL A 444 3.52 1.70 8.56
CA VAL A 444 3.64 0.25 8.48
C VAL A 444 4.82 -0.28 9.31
N THR A 445 4.57 -1.31 10.14
CA THR A 445 5.63 -2.04 10.86
C THR A 445 5.73 -3.46 10.31
N ILE A 446 6.88 -3.81 9.74
CA ILE A 446 7.20 -5.14 9.22
C ILE A 446 8.33 -5.72 10.11
N THR A 447 7.98 -6.58 11.08
CA THR A 447 8.95 -7.02 12.09
C THR A 447 8.97 -8.52 12.41
N GLY A 448 10.16 -9.06 12.68
CA GLY A 448 10.34 -10.45 13.12
C GLY A 448 9.98 -11.53 12.08
N ASN A 449 9.67 -11.14 10.84
CA ASN A 449 9.25 -12.08 9.81
C ASN A 449 10.46 -12.86 9.25
N THR A 450 10.22 -14.11 8.83
CA THR A 450 11.29 -15.03 8.40
C THR A 450 10.97 -15.70 7.06
N ALA A 451 11.91 -15.66 6.12
CA ALA A 451 11.83 -16.39 4.85
C ALA A 451 13.22 -16.87 4.41
N ARG A 452 13.31 -17.63 3.31
CA ARG A 452 14.61 -17.89 2.66
C ARG A 452 15.13 -16.64 1.96
N GLU A 453 14.28 -15.88 1.27
CA GLU A 453 14.65 -14.62 0.62
C GLU A 453 13.58 -13.56 0.91
N GLY A 454 13.98 -12.35 1.32
CA GLY A 454 13.05 -11.29 1.71
C GLY A 454 12.31 -11.62 3.01
N GLY A 455 12.99 -11.51 4.15
CA GLY A 455 12.45 -11.88 5.46
C GLY A 455 11.16 -11.13 5.79
N GLY A 456 11.18 -9.79 5.69
CA GLY A 456 10.01 -8.93 5.77
C GLY A 456 9.14 -9.06 4.52
N PHE A 457 9.67 -8.74 3.34
CA PHE A 457 8.93 -8.92 2.09
C PHE A 457 9.81 -9.26 0.88
N TYR A 458 9.19 -9.82 -0.15
CA TYR A 458 9.82 -10.17 -1.42
C TYR A 458 8.98 -9.65 -2.59
N VAL A 459 9.60 -8.92 -3.51
CA VAL A 459 8.97 -8.45 -4.75
C VAL A 459 9.50 -9.27 -5.93
N SER A 460 8.65 -10.03 -6.60
CA SER A 460 9.08 -10.85 -7.74
C SER A 460 9.17 -10.07 -9.05
N ALA A 461 9.98 -10.58 -9.98
CA ALA A 461 9.90 -10.18 -11.38
C ALA A 461 8.46 -10.28 -11.92
N GLY A 462 7.99 -9.16 -12.46
CA GLY A 462 6.74 -9.06 -13.20
C GLY A 462 6.81 -9.75 -14.56
N ASN A 463 5.66 -9.82 -15.24
CA ASN A 463 5.61 -10.18 -16.65
C ASN A 463 5.21 -8.99 -17.54
N PHE A 464 4.60 -7.95 -16.97
CA PHE A 464 3.96 -6.86 -17.73
C PHE A 464 4.27 -5.44 -17.21
N GLY A 465 5.25 -5.26 -16.33
CA GLY A 465 5.69 -3.93 -15.91
C GLY A 465 6.46 -3.88 -14.59
N GLY A 466 6.42 -4.95 -13.79
CA GLY A 466 6.96 -4.97 -12.43
C GLY A 466 5.87 -4.69 -11.41
N SER A 467 6.01 -5.25 -10.21
CA SER A 467 5.16 -4.88 -9.08
C SER A 467 5.69 -3.60 -8.42
N GLN A 468 4.79 -2.75 -7.95
CA GLN A 468 5.10 -1.47 -7.32
C GLN A 468 4.75 -1.51 -5.83
N MET A 469 5.60 -0.90 -5.00
CA MET A 469 5.36 -0.75 -3.57
C MET A 469 5.78 0.64 -3.10
N THR A 470 4.87 1.38 -2.48
CA THR A 470 5.16 2.59 -1.72
C THR A 470 4.91 2.32 -0.23
N LEU A 471 5.88 2.64 0.61
CA LEU A 471 5.73 2.60 2.06
C LEU A 471 6.07 3.97 2.65
N THR A 472 5.18 4.56 3.44
CA THR A 472 5.40 5.85 4.10
C THR A 472 5.51 5.66 5.61
N ASN A 473 6.53 6.26 6.24
CA ASN A 473 6.87 6.09 7.65
C ASN A 473 7.02 4.60 8.07
N ALA A 474 7.81 3.84 7.32
CA ALA A 474 7.92 2.39 7.49
C ALA A 474 8.95 1.98 8.57
N VAL A 475 8.65 0.96 9.36
CA VAL A 475 9.60 0.30 10.27
C VAL A 475 9.80 -1.14 9.83
N ILE A 476 10.88 -1.40 9.09
CA ILE A 476 11.25 -2.74 8.60
C ILE A 476 12.40 -3.24 9.48
N ASN A 477 12.11 -4.04 10.52
CA ASN A 477 13.16 -4.45 11.47
C ASN A 477 13.12 -5.89 11.99
N ASN A 478 14.27 -6.40 12.45
CA ASN A 478 14.40 -7.75 13.02
C ASN A 478 13.96 -8.90 12.09
N ASN A 479 13.80 -8.66 10.79
CA ASN A 479 13.39 -9.69 9.84
C ASN A 479 14.60 -10.54 9.41
N THR A 480 14.37 -11.81 9.11
CA THR A 480 15.42 -12.78 8.75
C THR A 480 15.21 -13.36 7.35
N GLY A 481 16.16 -13.09 6.46
CA GLY A 481 16.32 -13.76 5.18
C GLY A 481 17.37 -14.86 5.35
N VAL A 482 16.95 -16.12 5.39
CA VAL A 482 17.87 -17.25 5.64
C VAL A 482 18.99 -17.30 4.58
N VAL A 483 18.74 -16.82 3.36
CA VAL A 483 19.75 -16.66 2.33
C VAL A 483 20.12 -15.19 2.15
N ARG A 484 19.19 -14.35 1.69
CA ARG A 484 19.46 -12.94 1.33
C ARG A 484 18.28 -12.04 1.62
N GLY A 485 18.53 -10.74 1.69
CA GLY A 485 17.49 -9.73 1.88
C GLY A 485 16.79 -9.90 3.23
N GLY A 486 17.47 -9.54 4.32
CA GLY A 486 16.95 -9.75 5.67
C GLY A 486 15.63 -9.03 5.88
N GLY A 487 15.60 -7.72 5.60
CA GLY A 487 14.39 -6.90 5.55
C GLY A 487 13.58 -7.20 4.30
N PHE A 488 14.17 -7.02 3.10
CA PHE A 488 13.48 -7.37 1.86
C PHE A 488 14.40 -7.78 0.70
N ASP A 489 13.82 -8.41 -0.32
CA ASP A 489 14.47 -8.76 -1.59
C ASP A 489 13.62 -8.24 -2.77
N ASN A 490 14.18 -7.30 -3.52
CA ASN A 490 13.59 -6.80 -4.76
C ASN A 490 14.16 -7.60 -5.94
N ALA A 491 13.51 -8.72 -6.26
CA ALA A 491 14.01 -9.68 -7.24
C ALA A 491 13.52 -9.43 -8.67
N GLY A 492 12.56 -8.52 -8.87
CA GLY A 492 12.20 -8.06 -10.20
C GLY A 492 13.16 -7.01 -10.73
N ILE A 493 13.40 -7.03 -12.05
CA ILE A 493 14.23 -6.01 -12.72
C ILE A 493 13.44 -4.73 -12.99
N ASP A 494 12.14 -4.88 -13.29
CA ASP A 494 11.22 -3.77 -13.55
C ASP A 494 10.42 -3.35 -12.30
N SER A 495 10.58 -4.04 -11.15
CA SER A 495 9.86 -3.70 -9.92
C SER A 495 10.48 -2.52 -9.17
N GLU A 496 9.60 -1.66 -8.65
CA GLU A 496 9.94 -0.42 -7.97
C GLU A 496 9.42 -0.44 -6.52
N ILE A 497 10.33 -0.14 -5.58
CA ILE A 497 10.00 0.04 -4.16
C ILE A 497 10.40 1.47 -3.78
N THR A 498 9.45 2.25 -3.28
CA THR A 498 9.68 3.59 -2.75
C THR A 498 9.38 3.60 -1.25
N ILE A 499 10.33 4.07 -0.44
CA ILE A 499 10.17 4.22 1.01
C ILE A 499 10.36 5.68 1.40
N ASN A 500 9.30 6.29 1.91
CA ASN A 500 9.22 7.70 2.31
C ASN A 500 9.30 7.82 3.84
N GLY A 501 10.51 8.03 4.35
CA GLY A 501 10.80 8.10 5.77
C GLY A 501 10.76 6.74 6.47
N GLY A 502 11.22 6.72 7.72
CA GLY A 502 11.25 5.52 8.57
C GLY A 502 12.62 4.83 8.61
N THR A 503 12.62 3.54 8.97
CA THR A 503 13.84 2.77 9.26
C THR A 503 13.85 1.38 8.62
N ILE A 504 15.02 0.97 8.14
CA ILE A 504 15.34 -0.43 7.80
C ILE A 504 16.43 -0.85 8.79
N SER A 505 16.09 -1.59 9.85
CA SER A 505 17.02 -1.80 10.96
C SER A 505 17.10 -3.21 11.55
N SER A 506 18.29 -3.60 12.04
CA SER A 506 18.50 -4.90 12.73
C SER A 506 18.02 -6.14 11.94
N ASN A 507 17.90 -6.06 10.61
CA ASN A 507 17.53 -7.19 9.78
C ASN A 507 18.76 -8.07 9.47
N PHE A 508 18.52 -9.36 9.23
CA PHE A 508 19.57 -10.37 9.17
C PHE A 508 19.51 -11.22 7.89
N ALA A 509 20.63 -11.29 7.15
CA ALA A 509 20.84 -12.25 6.06
C ALA A 509 21.83 -13.34 6.49
N GLN A 510 21.38 -14.61 6.55
CA GLN A 510 22.07 -15.70 7.26
C GLN A 510 23.08 -16.53 6.44
N ASN A 511 23.05 -16.49 5.10
CA ASN A 511 23.99 -17.29 4.28
C ASN A 511 24.60 -16.51 3.11
N GLU A 512 23.94 -15.47 2.60
CA GLU A 512 24.42 -14.67 1.46
C GLU A 512 24.40 -13.17 1.80
N HIS A 513 23.63 -12.35 1.09
CA HIS A 513 23.90 -10.92 0.91
C HIS A 513 22.71 -10.02 1.29
N GLY A 514 22.96 -8.74 1.58
CA GLY A 514 21.90 -7.75 1.81
C GLY A 514 21.21 -7.93 3.15
N GLY A 515 21.88 -7.55 4.24
CA GLY A 515 21.33 -7.70 5.60
C GLY A 515 20.04 -6.91 5.78
N GLY A 516 20.02 -5.64 5.36
CA GLY A 516 18.79 -4.84 5.26
C GLY A 516 18.00 -5.23 4.01
N PHE A 517 18.58 -5.09 2.82
CA PHE A 517 17.93 -5.55 1.59
C PHE A 517 18.84 -6.03 0.47
N TYR A 518 18.28 -6.82 -0.43
CA TYR A 518 18.87 -7.24 -1.70
C TYR A 518 18.10 -6.59 -2.86
N ASN A 519 18.79 -6.11 -3.91
CA ASN A 519 18.15 -5.42 -5.04
C ASN A 519 18.62 -5.87 -6.44
N TYR A 520 17.66 -6.23 -7.30
CA TYR A 520 17.77 -6.36 -8.77
C TYR A 520 17.09 -5.23 -9.55
N GLY A 521 16.03 -4.60 -9.00
CA GLY A 521 15.20 -3.58 -9.65
C GLY A 521 15.49 -2.17 -9.15
N THR A 522 14.45 -1.35 -8.97
CA THR A 522 14.57 0.03 -8.46
C THR A 522 14.15 0.12 -6.99
N VAL A 523 14.98 0.78 -6.16
CA VAL A 523 14.66 1.12 -4.77
C VAL A 523 14.92 2.62 -4.56
N ASN A 524 13.88 3.37 -4.23
CA ASN A 524 13.96 4.79 -3.87
C ASN A 524 13.78 4.95 -2.35
N LEU A 525 14.67 5.69 -1.70
CA LEU A 525 14.71 5.88 -0.25
C LEU A 525 14.76 7.37 0.09
N ASN A 526 13.68 7.94 0.61
CA ASN A 526 13.58 9.36 0.88
C ASN A 526 13.57 9.60 2.39
N GLY A 527 14.66 10.09 2.97
CA GLY A 527 14.81 10.34 4.41
C GLY A 527 14.87 9.08 5.28
N VAL A 528 15.29 7.93 4.73
CA VAL A 528 15.30 6.64 5.42
C VAL A 528 16.58 6.42 6.22
N VAL A 529 16.48 5.79 7.40
CA VAL A 529 17.62 5.33 8.20
C VAL A 529 17.83 3.83 8.00
N ILE A 530 18.95 3.43 7.41
CA ILE A 530 19.37 2.02 7.28
C ILE A 530 20.38 1.73 8.40
N SER A 531 19.98 1.03 9.48
CA SER A 531 20.87 0.85 10.65
C SER A 531 21.00 -0.57 11.22
N ASP A 532 22.21 -0.92 11.66
CA ASP A 532 22.50 -2.16 12.40
C ASP A 532 22.07 -3.46 11.70
N ASN A 533 21.87 -3.45 10.38
CA ASN A 533 21.55 -4.64 9.61
C ASN A 533 22.80 -5.49 9.38
N GLU A 534 22.66 -6.81 9.32
CA GLU A 534 23.79 -7.74 9.33
C GLU A 534 23.68 -8.82 8.24
N ALA A 535 24.72 -8.94 7.42
CA ALA A 535 24.91 -10.03 6.46
C ALA A 535 26.06 -10.94 6.94
N GLN A 536 25.74 -12.17 7.33
CA GLN A 536 26.68 -13.14 7.89
C GLN A 536 26.37 -14.55 7.39
N ASP A 537 27.38 -15.23 6.84
CA ASP A 537 27.31 -16.67 6.57
C ASP A 537 27.41 -17.48 7.88
N LEU A 538 26.37 -18.24 8.19
CA LEU A 538 26.33 -19.19 9.32
C LEU A 538 26.54 -20.66 8.89
N ASP A 539 26.72 -20.96 7.60
CA ASP A 539 27.05 -22.32 7.16
C ASP A 539 28.51 -22.67 7.47
N THR A 540 28.73 -23.12 8.70
CA THR A 540 30.01 -23.67 9.15
C THR A 540 30.49 -24.90 8.35
N GLY A 541 29.69 -25.46 7.44
CA GLY A 541 30.00 -26.59 6.59
C GLY A 541 30.71 -26.25 5.27
N ASP A 542 30.51 -25.05 4.69
CA ASP A 542 31.20 -24.65 3.46
C ASP A 542 32.62 -24.11 3.77
N THR A 543 33.47 -24.20 2.75
CA THR A 543 34.78 -23.56 2.64
C THR A 543 34.72 -22.10 2.16
N LYS A 544 33.55 -21.58 1.76
CA LYS A 544 33.35 -20.21 1.25
C LYS A 544 32.99 -19.14 2.31
N ARG A 545 33.49 -19.30 3.52
CA ARG A 545 32.94 -18.76 4.79
C ARG A 545 32.77 -17.23 4.97
N ASP A 546 33.03 -16.39 3.97
CA ASP A 546 33.08 -14.93 4.15
C ASP A 546 32.44 -14.12 2.99
N ASP A 547 31.66 -14.76 2.11
CA ASP A 547 31.11 -14.08 0.92
C ASP A 547 29.84 -13.25 1.20
N SER A 548 29.37 -13.17 2.45
CA SER A 548 28.26 -12.30 2.85
C SER A 548 28.62 -10.82 2.78
N VAL A 549 27.96 -10.09 1.87
CA VAL A 549 28.28 -8.71 1.51
C VAL A 549 27.05 -7.81 1.55
N GLY A 550 27.26 -6.51 1.73
CA GLY A 550 26.17 -5.54 1.80
C GLY A 550 25.39 -5.64 3.10
N GLY A 551 25.98 -5.19 4.22
CA GLY A 551 25.35 -5.30 5.54
C GLY A 551 24.04 -4.51 5.61
N GLY A 552 24.05 -3.24 5.21
CA GLY A 552 22.83 -2.46 4.99
C GLY A 552 22.11 -2.92 3.73
N PHE A 553 22.77 -2.90 2.57
CA PHE A 553 22.19 -3.47 1.35
C PHE A 553 23.18 -4.01 0.33
N PHE A 554 22.70 -4.92 -0.52
CA PHE A 554 23.40 -5.42 -1.70
C PHE A 554 22.63 -5.04 -2.98
N ASN A 555 23.23 -4.24 -3.84
CA ASN A 555 22.69 -3.89 -5.16
C ASN A 555 23.43 -4.66 -6.26
N THR A 556 22.71 -5.44 -7.08
CA THR A 556 23.33 -6.33 -8.07
C THR A 556 23.41 -5.68 -9.46
N THR A 557 22.29 -5.52 -10.15
CA THR A 557 22.15 -4.86 -11.46
C THR A 557 21.18 -3.69 -11.41
N GLY A 558 20.48 -3.53 -10.29
CA GLY A 558 19.42 -2.55 -10.12
C GLY A 558 19.91 -1.14 -9.81
N THR A 559 18.95 -0.29 -9.49
CA THR A 559 19.16 1.10 -9.12
C THR A 559 18.74 1.30 -7.67
N VAL A 560 19.58 1.94 -6.87
CA VAL A 560 19.21 2.47 -5.54
C VAL A 560 19.38 3.98 -5.58
N VAL A 561 18.31 4.73 -5.33
CA VAL A 561 18.36 6.18 -5.15
C VAL A 561 18.03 6.50 -3.70
N MET A 562 18.84 7.34 -3.05
CA MET A 562 18.60 7.79 -1.69
C MET A 562 18.66 9.33 -1.63
N THR A 563 17.62 9.95 -1.08
CA THR A 563 17.57 11.40 -0.85
C THR A 563 17.47 11.69 0.64
N GLY A 564 18.49 12.31 1.24
CA GLY A 564 18.61 12.45 2.71
C GLY A 564 18.69 11.11 3.47
N GLY A 565 18.70 11.16 4.81
CA GLY A 565 18.76 9.97 5.67
C GLY A 565 20.19 9.49 6.01
N SER A 566 20.33 8.24 6.48
CA SER A 566 21.64 7.71 6.90
C SER A 566 21.80 6.20 6.74
N ILE A 567 23.05 5.73 6.68
CA ILE A 567 23.44 4.31 6.61
C ILE A 567 24.43 4.06 7.76
N THR A 568 23.98 3.48 8.88
CA THR A 568 24.78 3.48 10.12
C THR A 568 24.89 2.12 10.82
N GLY A 569 26.07 1.79 11.36
CA GLY A 569 26.29 0.60 12.20
C GLY A 569 26.17 -0.77 11.51
N ASN A 570 25.75 -0.82 10.23
CA ASN A 570 25.52 -2.05 9.48
C ASN A 570 26.80 -2.89 9.31
N LYS A 571 26.64 -4.19 9.11
CA LYS A 571 27.73 -5.16 9.17
C LYS A 571 27.67 -6.23 8.09
N ALA A 572 28.77 -6.42 7.37
CA ALA A 572 29.02 -7.56 6.51
C ALA A 572 30.21 -8.37 7.05
N TYR A 573 30.20 -9.69 6.90
CA TYR A 573 31.40 -10.52 7.19
C TYR A 573 32.40 -10.53 6.02
N GLY A 574 31.92 -10.34 4.79
CA GLY A 574 32.71 -9.92 3.64
C GLY A 574 32.85 -8.39 3.57
N THR A 575 32.78 -7.87 2.35
CA THR A 575 32.90 -6.44 2.00
C THR A 575 31.56 -5.69 2.03
N GLY A 576 31.63 -4.34 2.02
CA GLY A 576 30.44 -3.49 1.90
C GLY A 576 29.60 -3.48 3.17
N GLY A 577 30.15 -2.99 4.28
CA GLY A 577 29.47 -3.00 5.58
C GLY A 577 28.17 -2.19 5.56
N GLY A 578 28.20 -0.95 5.06
CA GLY A 578 27.00 -0.16 4.78
C GLY A 578 26.30 -0.66 3.53
N PHE A 579 26.98 -0.66 2.38
CA PHE A 579 26.44 -1.31 1.17
C PHE A 579 27.48 -1.92 0.24
N TYR A 580 27.03 -2.84 -0.60
CA TYR A 580 27.79 -3.40 -1.71
C TYR A 580 27.05 -3.11 -3.01
N ASN A 581 27.74 -2.52 -3.99
CA ASN A 581 27.24 -2.32 -5.35
C ASN A 581 28.04 -3.18 -6.34
N ARG A 582 27.35 -4.02 -7.11
CA ARG A 582 27.98 -4.92 -8.08
C ARG A 582 28.11 -4.28 -9.45
N VAL A 583 27.07 -4.36 -10.28
CA VAL A 583 26.99 -3.83 -11.65
C VAL A 583 26.00 -2.66 -11.74
N GLY A 584 25.09 -2.55 -10.77
CA GLY A 584 24.04 -1.55 -10.74
C GLY A 584 24.52 -0.13 -10.42
N THR A 585 23.54 0.75 -10.19
CA THR A 585 23.75 2.16 -9.87
C THR A 585 23.30 2.45 -8.45
N VAL A 586 24.10 3.19 -7.68
CA VAL A 586 23.72 3.75 -6.38
C VAL A 586 23.90 5.26 -6.41
N THR A 587 22.84 6.03 -6.20
CA THR A 587 22.86 7.49 -6.23
C THR A 587 22.42 8.03 -4.88
N LEU A 588 23.32 8.68 -4.15
CA LEU A 588 23.06 9.25 -2.82
C LEU A 588 23.10 10.78 -2.89
N ILE A 589 21.98 11.42 -2.58
CA ILE A 589 21.75 12.87 -2.73
C ILE A 589 21.33 13.49 -1.39
N GLY A 590 22.29 14.03 -0.65
CA GLY A 590 22.02 14.96 0.44
C GLY A 590 21.91 16.41 -0.03
N THR A 591 21.81 17.32 0.93
CA THR A 591 21.92 18.78 0.74
C THR A 591 22.92 19.38 1.73
N ALA A 592 23.25 20.67 1.58
CA ALA A 592 24.12 21.37 2.52
C ALA A 592 23.54 21.50 3.95
N GLY A 593 22.23 21.29 4.13
CA GLY A 593 21.55 21.33 5.43
C GLY A 593 21.12 19.96 5.96
N ASP A 594 21.19 18.92 5.13
CA ASP A 594 20.78 17.55 5.43
C ASP A 594 21.70 16.59 4.64
N VAL A 595 22.85 16.24 5.22
CA VAL A 595 23.86 15.39 4.58
C VAL A 595 23.54 13.92 4.82
N ILE A 596 23.80 13.07 3.83
CA ILE A 596 23.67 11.62 4.05
C ILE A 596 24.87 11.15 4.88
N GLU A 597 24.60 10.63 6.06
CA GLU A 597 25.62 10.12 6.99
C GLU A 597 25.84 8.62 6.78
N ILE A 598 27.06 8.23 6.37
CA ILE A 598 27.46 6.82 6.30
C ILE A 598 28.46 6.56 7.42
N GLU A 599 28.02 5.97 8.53
CA GLU A 599 28.84 5.90 9.74
C GLU A 599 28.91 4.56 10.46
N ASN A 600 30.06 4.26 11.09
CA ASN A 600 30.25 3.14 12.01
C ASN A 600 29.99 1.73 11.40
N ASN A 601 29.81 1.65 10.08
CA ASN A 601 29.55 0.42 9.35
C ASN A 601 30.83 -0.45 9.27
N LYS A 602 30.66 -1.77 9.19
CA LYS A 602 31.73 -2.75 9.40
C LYS A 602 31.79 -3.82 8.31
N ALA A 603 32.98 -4.01 7.75
CA ALA A 603 33.32 -5.16 6.93
C ALA A 603 34.22 -6.12 7.72
N GLY A 604 34.03 -7.43 7.52
CA GLY A 604 34.89 -8.45 8.10
C GLY A 604 36.18 -8.64 7.31
N ALA A 605 37.08 -9.49 7.81
CA ALA A 605 38.22 -9.95 7.03
C ALA A 605 38.38 -11.45 7.21
N HIS A 606 38.69 -12.11 6.11
CA HIS A 606 38.87 -13.55 5.96
C HIS A 606 40.01 -14.06 6.86
N ASP A 607 39.70 -15.08 7.66
CA ASP A 607 40.49 -16.10 8.40
C ASP A 607 42.00 -15.95 8.79
N GLY A 608 42.69 -14.86 8.45
CA GLY A 608 44.13 -14.68 8.60
C GLY A 608 44.98 -14.95 7.35
N LEU A 609 44.38 -15.25 6.18
CA LEU A 609 45.12 -15.51 4.93
C LEU A 609 45.56 -14.27 4.13
N GLY A 610 45.15 -13.06 4.51
CA GLY A 610 45.78 -11.82 4.05
C GLY A 610 45.19 -11.17 2.78
N ASP A 611 44.06 -11.64 2.27
CA ASP A 611 43.28 -10.90 1.27
C ASP A 611 42.46 -9.78 1.93
N SER A 612 42.68 -8.54 1.47
CA SER A 612 42.01 -7.34 1.99
C SER A 612 40.55 -7.28 1.51
N ARG A 613 39.60 -7.64 2.39
CA ARG A 613 38.17 -7.37 2.17
C ARG A 613 37.86 -5.92 2.60
N ASP A 614 37.85 -5.04 1.61
CA ASP A 614 37.71 -3.59 1.75
C ASP A 614 36.24 -3.13 2.00
N GLY A 615 36.06 -1.84 2.29
CA GLY A 615 34.74 -1.20 2.16
C GLY A 615 33.82 -1.32 3.37
N GLY A 616 34.29 -0.92 4.56
CA GLY A 616 33.43 -0.83 5.75
C GLY A 616 32.20 0.06 5.53
N GLY A 617 32.36 1.19 4.82
CA GLY A 617 31.26 2.10 4.46
C GLY A 617 30.50 1.57 3.26
N PHE A 618 31.19 1.44 2.13
CA PHE A 618 30.66 0.73 0.96
C PHE A 618 31.77 0.05 0.16
N TYR A 619 31.37 -0.85 -0.74
CA TYR A 619 32.22 -1.46 -1.76
C TYR A 619 31.51 -1.36 -3.11
N ASN A 620 32.24 -0.96 -4.16
CA ASN A 620 31.77 -0.94 -5.54
C ASN A 620 32.66 -1.83 -6.42
N THR A 621 32.11 -2.56 -7.39
CA THR A 621 32.96 -3.24 -8.38
C THR A 621 33.29 -2.30 -9.55
N GLU A 622 34.32 -2.65 -10.32
CA GLU A 622 34.72 -1.93 -11.55
C GLU A 622 33.60 -1.79 -12.61
N THR A 623 32.51 -2.55 -12.48
CA THR A 623 31.35 -2.49 -13.38
C THR A 623 30.12 -1.77 -12.81
N GLY A 624 30.16 -1.34 -11.55
CA GLY A 624 29.07 -0.62 -10.88
C GLY A 624 29.31 0.89 -10.84
N THR A 625 28.23 1.68 -10.77
CA THR A 625 28.29 3.15 -10.66
C THR A 625 27.82 3.60 -9.28
N VAL A 626 28.55 4.53 -8.65
CA VAL A 626 28.16 5.16 -7.38
C VAL A 626 28.34 6.67 -7.49
N ASP A 627 27.23 7.41 -7.42
CA ASP A 627 27.18 8.86 -7.49
C ASP A 627 26.82 9.45 -6.12
N LEU A 628 27.65 10.36 -5.60
CA LEU A 628 27.56 10.87 -4.23
C LEU A 628 27.54 12.40 -4.21
N THR A 629 26.48 12.99 -3.65
CA THR A 629 26.34 14.44 -3.47
C THR A 629 25.96 14.73 -2.01
N TYR A 630 26.72 15.60 -1.32
CA TYR A 630 26.54 15.91 0.11
C TYR A 630 26.45 14.66 1.03
N VAL A 631 27.42 13.75 0.88
CA VAL A 631 27.55 12.52 1.69
C VAL A 631 28.78 12.62 2.60
N THR A 632 28.65 12.18 3.85
CA THR A 632 29.74 12.11 4.83
C THR A 632 30.07 10.66 5.19
N PHE A 633 31.32 10.41 5.57
CA PHE A 633 31.81 9.08 5.94
C PHE A 633 32.63 9.15 7.23
N THR A 634 32.18 8.46 8.28
CA THR A 634 32.82 8.51 9.61
C THR A 634 32.93 7.13 10.23
N ASN A 635 34.09 6.79 10.83
CA ASN A 635 34.29 5.55 11.62
C ASN A 635 33.90 4.22 10.93
N ASN A 636 33.83 4.19 9.59
CA ASN A 636 33.57 2.97 8.86
C ASN A 636 34.83 2.10 8.85
N ASN A 637 34.74 0.87 9.34
CA ASN A 637 35.91 0.05 9.67
C ASN A 637 35.92 -1.30 8.96
N VAL A 638 37.09 -1.71 8.47
CA VAL A 638 37.40 -3.13 8.26
C VAL A 638 37.95 -3.66 9.59
N ARG A 639 37.54 -4.87 10.01
CA ARG A 639 37.67 -5.37 11.39
C ARG A 639 39.11 -5.49 11.97
N PHE A 640 40.17 -5.18 11.22
CA PHE A 640 41.58 -5.30 11.65
C PHE A 640 42.47 -4.07 11.42
N ALA A 641 41.88 -2.88 11.26
CA ALA A 641 42.62 -1.62 11.35
C ALA A 641 43.23 -1.45 12.76
N THR A 642 44.56 -1.35 12.87
CA THR A 642 45.22 -1.02 14.14
C THR A 642 45.01 0.46 14.47
N ALA A 643 44.99 0.81 15.76
CA ALA A 643 44.70 2.17 16.22
C ALA A 643 45.57 3.23 15.54
N GLY A 644 44.99 3.94 14.56
CA GLY A 644 45.67 4.87 13.66
C GLY A 644 44.88 5.15 12.38
N ASP A 645 44.17 4.15 11.84
CA ASP A 645 43.52 4.23 10.53
C ASP A 645 42.12 4.91 10.56
N ALA A 646 42.02 6.03 11.27
CA ALA A 646 40.82 6.86 11.28
C ALA A 646 40.73 7.68 9.98
N ASN A 647 40.06 7.12 8.97
CA ASN A 647 39.75 7.83 7.72
C ASN A 647 38.68 8.91 7.93
N THR A 648 39.09 10.09 8.40
CA THR A 648 38.44 11.35 7.99
C THR A 648 38.98 11.73 6.61
N VAL A 649 38.16 11.64 5.57
CA VAL A 649 38.57 11.97 4.19
C VAL A 649 37.57 12.92 3.54
N THR A 650 37.87 14.22 3.64
CA THR A 650 37.47 15.18 2.62
C THR A 650 38.36 14.98 1.39
N GLY A 651 37.86 14.29 0.37
CA GLY A 651 38.54 14.13 -0.93
C GLY A 651 39.56 12.99 -1.01
N LEU A 652 39.09 11.83 -1.48
CA LEU A 652 39.85 10.71 -2.07
C LEU A 652 41.09 10.19 -1.31
N GLY A 653 40.92 9.07 -0.59
CA GLY A 653 42.02 8.27 -0.05
C GLY A 653 41.56 7.12 0.85
N ALA A 654 42.12 5.92 0.64
CA ALA A 654 42.17 4.79 1.59
C ALA A 654 40.87 4.28 2.27
N GLY A 655 39.68 4.54 1.72
CA GLY A 655 38.41 3.93 2.18
C GLY A 655 37.56 3.34 1.05
N PHE A 656 38.11 3.23 -0.16
CA PHE A 656 37.35 3.06 -1.40
C PHE A 656 37.95 1.97 -2.28
N ARG A 657 37.09 1.06 -2.74
CA ARG A 657 37.15 0.40 -4.05
C ARG A 657 35.73 0.43 -4.62
#